data_AF-A0A9W7DQP6-F1
#
_entry.id   AF-A0A9W7DQP6-F1
#
_cell.length_a   1.000
_cell.length_b   1.000
_cell.length_c   1.000
_cell.angle_alpha   90.00
_cell.angle_beta   90.00
_cell.angle_gamma   90.00
#
_symmetry.space_group_name_H-M   'P 1'
#
loop_
_entity.id
_entity.type
_entity.pdbx_description
1 polymer ?
#
loop_
_entity_poly.entity_id
_entity_poly.type
_entity_poly.pdbx_seq_one_letter_code
_entity_poly.pdbx_strand_id
1 'polypeptide(L)'
;MASQAVSASEITPQLSNTTIGSGEPTAGSSSAPVSTRDTPSTHVVSAENGETGGVEGSIGGDAPVEKKRVKLEDFTKCSESLLWKLMMSFYDRKGVDSWSQGIVPHFITCNAFIGKVYARVLKGWLEDVQSSSNSGLHNTMKLDPTKPLYIIELGTGAGKFSFFMLKALWEMADVLPFPVEKIVYVMTDFTESNFNFWKTHPVLHEWVEKGALEFAIFDAVNDDSIKLHNSGKVLGGDNPTDNPICVVANYLFDTLCHDIFQVEKGVLKEGLISVGSSREKEDDILDPDIIKNFSNLYQYNEIDRGYYAEGKDAVDAEHLGRILEWYRDFFDKNDPDDTGASILFPIGAMRALRRLSNMGGGRMVVISGDKGNNNVQQFRGLLDPHIAVHGSFSLMVNYHAIGAYFTSRGGFALHNPQEEASLKVSCFVLPGEKQKDDKGIEVKEGDLMGEGMERIDRERERDFPNLKHAFKDWAENFGPNDFFIMQKSMKEDAVNPSLKSVVALLKLCDWDPDVFYKFRDVILNQVCQANAKLRNDLCRGIPRVWDNYYQLDKEKDVSFEIGRFFYGIRDFGKALRYYTISSETIGEHHVTFHNMGLCFYSLNMTSDAVEHFQKSIKMNAKYVKAQNWLEKVQKEIEAKNAMTMEMAEGATAPVVA
;
A
#
# COMPACT_ATOMS: atom_id res chain seq x y z
N MET A 1 -17.82 51.43 -7.69
CA MET A 1 -17.38 51.31 -9.10
C MET A 1 -17.04 49.86 -9.38
N ALA A 2 -17.49 49.33 -10.51
CA ALA A 2 -17.61 47.90 -10.80
C ALA A 2 -16.26 47.15 -10.72
N SER A 3 -16.20 46.10 -9.89
CA SER A 3 -15.07 45.18 -9.85
C SER A 3 -15.07 44.35 -11.14
N GLN A 4 -14.13 44.58 -12.05
CA GLN A 4 -13.89 43.66 -13.16
C GLN A 4 -13.28 42.37 -12.61
N ALA A 5 -14.09 41.31 -12.58
CA ALA A 5 -13.70 39.99 -12.11
C ALA A 5 -12.73 39.33 -13.11
N VAL A 6 -11.63 38.77 -12.60
CA VAL A 6 -10.71 37.92 -13.36
C VAL A 6 -11.40 36.58 -13.63
N SER A 7 -11.43 36.16 -14.89
CA SER A 7 -11.98 34.88 -15.32
C SER A 7 -11.14 33.71 -14.81
N ALA A 8 -11.79 32.63 -14.36
CA ALA A 8 -11.15 31.38 -13.96
C ALA A 8 -10.34 30.69 -15.09
N SER A 9 -10.48 31.15 -16.35
CA SER A 9 -9.78 30.60 -17.51
C SER A 9 -8.29 30.97 -17.62
N GLU A 10 -7.77 31.90 -16.81
CA GLU A 10 -6.38 32.36 -16.92
C GLU A 10 -5.35 31.49 -16.16
N ILE A 11 -5.80 30.45 -15.44
CA ILE A 11 -5.01 29.75 -14.40
C ILE A 11 -4.20 28.53 -14.92
N THR A 12 -4.34 28.07 -16.18
CA THR A 12 -3.57 26.91 -16.68
C THR A 12 -2.35 27.33 -17.51
N PRO A 13 -1.10 27.04 -17.11
CA PRO A 13 -0.07 26.66 -18.06
C PRO A 13 -0.31 25.19 -18.46
N GLN A 14 -0.27 24.88 -19.76
CA GLN A 14 0.04 23.51 -20.17
C GLN A 14 1.47 23.22 -19.69
N LEU A 15 1.60 22.45 -18.62
CA LEU A 15 2.80 21.65 -18.42
C LEU A 15 2.80 20.65 -19.58
N SER A 16 3.83 20.70 -20.40
CA SER A 16 4.04 19.72 -21.46
C SER A 16 4.17 18.34 -20.82
N ASN A 17 3.11 17.56 -20.87
CA ASN A 17 3.16 16.12 -20.64
C ASN A 17 4.00 15.52 -21.76
N THR A 18 5.17 15.00 -21.43
CA THR A 18 5.83 13.99 -22.26
C THR A 18 5.02 12.71 -22.07
N THR A 19 4.04 12.50 -22.95
CA THR A 19 3.25 11.28 -23.02
C THR A 19 4.16 10.14 -23.47
N ILE A 20 4.53 9.24 -22.56
CA ILE A 20 4.98 7.89 -22.94
C ILE A 20 3.69 7.08 -23.07
N GLY A 21 3.35 6.73 -24.32
CA GLY A 21 2.16 5.93 -24.63
C GLY A 21 2.28 4.53 -24.04
N SER A 22 1.30 4.14 -23.23
CA SER A 22 1.04 2.77 -22.84
C SER A 22 -0.12 2.23 -23.67
N GLY A 23 0.19 1.31 -24.57
CA GLY A 23 -0.78 0.56 -25.36
C GLY A 23 -1.72 -0.28 -24.52
N GLU A 24 -2.99 -0.27 -24.89
CA GLU A 24 -4.04 -1.19 -24.43
C GLU A 24 -3.83 -2.61 -24.99
N PRO A 25 -4.51 -3.62 -24.40
CA PRO A 25 -5.50 -4.31 -25.22
C PRO A 25 -6.83 -4.59 -24.50
N THR A 26 -7.92 -4.53 -25.28
CA THR A 26 -9.31 -4.81 -24.90
C THR A 26 -9.63 -6.31 -25.05
N ALA A 27 -10.42 -6.85 -24.11
CA ALA A 27 -10.90 -8.23 -24.13
C ALA A 27 -12.23 -8.36 -24.89
N GLY A 28 -12.30 -9.28 -25.86
CA GLY A 28 -13.52 -9.69 -26.56
C GLY A 28 -13.82 -11.17 -26.31
N SER A 29 -15.05 -11.47 -25.90
CA SER A 29 -15.59 -12.81 -25.67
C SER A 29 -15.86 -13.57 -26.97
N SER A 30 -15.51 -14.87 -27.06
CA SER A 30 -16.36 -15.88 -27.73
C SER A 30 -15.96 -17.31 -27.33
N SER A 31 -16.93 -18.22 -27.44
CA SER A 31 -16.98 -19.56 -26.86
C SER A 31 -16.77 -20.71 -27.89
N ALA A 32 -16.13 -21.80 -27.41
CA ALA A 32 -16.20 -23.24 -27.82
C ALA A 32 -15.45 -23.72 -29.09
N PRO A 33 -15.16 -25.04 -29.28
CA PRO A 33 -14.93 -26.17 -28.34
C PRO A 33 -13.64 -27.02 -28.61
N VAL A 34 -13.40 -27.94 -27.66
CA VAL A 34 -12.46 -29.09 -27.52
C VAL A 34 -11.84 -29.74 -28.79
N SER A 35 -10.54 -30.04 -28.70
CA SER A 35 -9.89 -31.19 -29.38
C SER A 35 -8.61 -31.64 -28.64
N THR A 36 -8.55 -32.94 -28.35
CA THR A 36 -7.49 -33.71 -27.65
C THR A 36 -6.17 -33.86 -28.44
N ARG A 37 -5.01 -33.88 -27.75
CA ARG A 37 -3.90 -34.87 -27.92
C ARG A 37 -2.70 -34.63 -26.99
N ASP A 38 -2.16 -35.75 -26.49
CA ASP A 38 -1.03 -35.92 -25.56
C ASP A 38 0.37 -35.60 -26.12
N THR A 39 1.27 -35.04 -25.29
CA THR A 39 2.64 -35.52 -24.89
C THR A 39 3.48 -34.38 -24.26
N PRO A 40 4.45 -34.66 -23.37
CA PRO A 40 5.00 -33.68 -22.42
C PRO A 40 6.09 -32.81 -23.05
N SER A 41 6.06 -31.50 -22.78
CA SER A 41 7.13 -30.58 -23.19
C SER A 41 7.43 -29.58 -22.07
N THR A 42 8.72 -29.36 -21.85
CA THR A 42 9.32 -28.35 -20.99
C THR A 42 8.86 -26.96 -21.42
N HIS A 43 8.09 -26.26 -20.59
CA HIS A 43 7.60 -24.93 -20.90
C HIS A 43 8.59 -23.86 -20.43
N VAL A 44 9.11 -23.08 -21.37
CA VAL A 44 9.78 -21.80 -21.12
C VAL A 44 8.69 -20.73 -21.06
N VAL A 45 8.47 -20.10 -19.92
CA VAL A 45 7.56 -18.96 -19.79
C VAL A 45 8.29 -17.70 -20.26
N SER A 46 7.88 -17.11 -21.38
CA SER A 46 8.35 -15.81 -21.84
C SER A 46 7.27 -14.74 -21.67
N ALA A 47 7.63 -13.61 -21.07
CA ALA A 47 6.80 -12.42 -20.96
C ALA A 47 6.69 -11.72 -22.32
N GLU A 48 5.48 -11.60 -22.89
CA GLU A 48 5.22 -10.76 -24.06
C GLU A 48 3.95 -9.92 -23.86
N ASN A 49 4.12 -8.60 -23.94
CA ASN A 49 3.08 -7.60 -24.21
C ASN A 49 2.98 -7.44 -25.75
N GLY A 50 1.78 -7.26 -26.31
CA GLY A 50 1.64 -7.04 -27.75
C GLY A 50 0.37 -6.31 -28.18
N GLU A 51 0.54 -5.06 -28.62
CA GLU A 51 -0.36 -4.29 -29.49
C GLU A 51 -0.38 -4.89 -30.91
N THR A 52 -1.51 -4.83 -31.62
CA THR A 52 -1.64 -5.27 -33.01
C THR A 52 -1.61 -4.11 -34.00
N GLY A 53 -0.63 -4.11 -34.89
CA GLY A 53 -0.64 -3.39 -36.17
C GLY A 53 -0.41 -4.38 -37.32
N GLY A 54 -1.35 -4.43 -38.27
CA GLY A 54 -1.29 -5.36 -39.39
C GLY A 54 -0.40 -4.88 -40.55
N VAL A 55 0.40 -5.80 -41.09
CA VAL A 55 0.90 -5.79 -42.47
C VAL A 55 0.94 -7.24 -42.97
N GLU A 56 0.27 -7.51 -44.09
CA GLU A 56 0.31 -8.79 -44.80
C GLU A 56 1.71 -9.06 -45.36
N GLY A 57 2.25 -10.26 -45.13
CA GLY A 57 3.53 -10.69 -45.73
C GLY A 57 3.90 -12.13 -45.43
N SER A 58 3.67 -13.01 -46.41
CA SER A 58 4.33 -14.30 -46.70
C SER A 58 4.63 -15.30 -45.56
N ILE A 59 4.03 -16.48 -45.71
CA ILE A 59 4.26 -17.71 -44.94
C ILE A 59 5.70 -18.21 -45.20
N GLY A 60 6.56 -18.08 -44.19
CA GLY A 60 7.84 -18.77 -44.07
C GLY A 60 7.88 -19.45 -42.70
N GLY A 61 7.99 -20.78 -42.68
CA GLY A 61 8.12 -21.54 -41.44
C GLY A 61 9.52 -21.38 -40.87
N ASP A 62 9.68 -20.45 -39.93
CA ASP A 62 10.86 -20.40 -39.06
C ASP A 62 10.65 -21.38 -37.89
N ALA A 63 11.61 -22.29 -37.74
CA ALA A 63 11.73 -23.08 -36.52
C ALA A 63 11.88 -22.13 -35.31
N PRO A 64 11.33 -22.47 -34.12
CA PRO A 64 11.44 -21.60 -32.96
C PRO A 64 12.92 -21.33 -32.67
N VAL A 65 13.34 -20.06 -32.78
CA VAL A 65 14.66 -19.61 -32.37
C VAL A 65 14.75 -19.90 -30.87
N GLU A 66 15.61 -20.85 -30.50
CA GLU A 66 15.87 -21.19 -29.11
C GLU A 66 16.40 -19.92 -28.42
N LYS A 67 15.56 -19.25 -27.63
CA LYS A 67 15.95 -18.03 -26.91
C LYS A 67 17.14 -18.42 -26.02
N LYS A 68 18.33 -17.87 -26.30
CA LYS A 68 19.54 -18.15 -25.52
C LYS A 68 19.26 -17.86 -24.04
N ARG A 69 19.32 -18.91 -23.22
CA ARG A 69 19.18 -18.82 -21.77
C ARG A 69 20.54 -18.97 -21.11
N VAL A 70 20.93 -18.01 -20.30
CA VAL A 70 22.06 -18.16 -19.37
C VAL A 70 21.55 -18.66 -18.03
N LYS A 71 22.10 -19.78 -17.56
CA LYS A 71 21.80 -20.33 -16.22
C LYS A 71 22.57 -19.53 -15.17
N LEU A 72 21.85 -18.89 -14.24
CA LEU A 72 22.43 -18.16 -13.11
C LEU A 72 22.52 -19.06 -11.87
N GLU A 73 21.54 -19.93 -11.68
CA GLU A 73 21.48 -20.93 -10.61
C GLU A 73 20.86 -22.23 -11.14
N ASP A 74 21.38 -23.38 -10.69
CA ASP A 74 20.78 -24.68 -11.01
C ASP A 74 19.49 -24.92 -10.19
N PHE A 75 18.83 -26.07 -10.40
CA PHE A 75 17.64 -26.42 -9.64
C PHE A 75 17.89 -26.44 -8.13
N THR A 76 17.23 -25.53 -7.41
CA THR A 76 17.26 -25.41 -5.96
C THR A 76 15.85 -25.29 -5.39
N LYS A 77 15.71 -25.51 -4.09
CA LYS A 77 14.47 -25.23 -3.37
C LYS A 77 14.10 -23.76 -3.55
N CYS A 78 12.86 -23.48 -3.93
CA CYS A 78 12.47 -22.11 -4.30
C CYS A 78 12.79 -21.11 -3.18
N SER A 79 12.54 -21.44 -1.91
CA SER A 79 12.80 -20.52 -0.80
C SER A 79 14.29 -20.26 -0.49
N GLU A 80 15.20 -20.96 -1.17
CA GLU A 80 16.66 -20.82 -1.04
C GLU A 80 17.31 -20.23 -2.30
N SER A 81 16.52 -20.02 -3.35
CA SER A 81 17.00 -19.58 -4.66
C SER A 81 17.55 -18.15 -4.70
N LEU A 82 18.37 -17.89 -5.71
CA LEU A 82 18.93 -16.59 -6.07
C LEU A 82 17.85 -15.51 -6.29
N LEU A 83 16.61 -15.90 -6.64
CA LEU A 83 15.49 -14.96 -6.80
C LEU A 83 15.36 -14.02 -5.60
N TRP A 84 15.37 -14.58 -4.40
CA TRP A 84 15.13 -13.81 -3.17
C TRP A 84 16.30 -12.85 -2.87
N LYS A 85 17.52 -13.23 -3.24
CA LYS A 85 18.70 -12.36 -3.12
C LYS A 85 18.64 -11.19 -4.10
N LEU A 86 18.16 -11.42 -5.33
CA LEU A 86 17.93 -10.37 -6.32
C LEU A 86 16.86 -9.37 -5.87
N MET A 87 15.77 -9.86 -5.30
CA MET A 87 14.71 -9.01 -4.72
C MET A 87 15.23 -8.18 -3.54
N MET A 88 15.99 -8.78 -2.62
CA MET A 88 16.62 -8.02 -1.52
C MET A 88 17.59 -6.96 -2.06
N SER A 89 18.42 -7.30 -3.06
CA SER A 89 19.32 -6.37 -3.74
C SER A 89 18.56 -5.20 -4.39
N PHE A 90 17.39 -5.45 -4.99
CA PHE A 90 16.53 -4.39 -5.54
C PHE A 90 16.16 -3.37 -4.47
N TYR A 91 15.56 -3.82 -3.36
CA TYR A 91 15.07 -2.92 -2.32
C TYR A 91 16.21 -2.23 -1.56
N ASP A 92 17.34 -2.89 -1.34
CA ASP A 92 18.51 -2.28 -0.72
C ASP A 92 19.10 -1.16 -1.60
N ARG A 93 19.25 -1.41 -2.91
CA ARG A 93 19.79 -0.43 -3.87
C ARG A 93 18.83 0.72 -4.15
N LYS A 94 17.51 0.47 -4.20
CA LYS A 94 16.49 1.49 -4.51
C LYS A 94 15.99 2.23 -3.27
N GLY A 95 15.87 1.56 -2.12
CA GLY A 95 15.31 2.13 -0.90
C GLY A 95 13.98 2.83 -1.14
N VAL A 96 13.84 4.04 -0.58
CA VAL A 96 12.61 4.83 -0.65
C VAL A 96 12.20 5.20 -2.09
N ASP A 97 13.16 5.23 -3.02
CA ASP A 97 12.89 5.54 -4.43
C ASP A 97 12.04 4.47 -5.13
N SER A 98 11.97 3.27 -4.56
CA SER A 98 11.02 2.24 -4.99
C SER A 98 9.59 2.77 -5.03
N TRP A 99 9.21 3.66 -4.09
CA TRP A 99 7.88 4.22 -3.99
C TRP A 99 7.81 5.69 -4.44
N SER A 100 8.81 6.51 -4.11
CA SER A 100 8.80 7.94 -4.45
C SER A 100 8.76 8.17 -5.97
N GLN A 101 9.36 7.27 -6.76
CA GLN A 101 9.38 7.32 -8.23
C GLN A 101 8.29 6.45 -8.88
N GLY A 102 7.40 5.84 -8.08
CA GLY A 102 6.31 5.00 -8.58
C GLY A 102 6.75 3.69 -9.24
N ILE A 103 7.95 3.17 -8.93
CA ILE A 103 8.43 1.88 -9.46
C ILE A 103 7.55 0.74 -8.91
N VAL A 104 7.33 0.74 -7.60
CA VAL A 104 6.48 -0.20 -6.88
C VAL A 104 5.15 0.49 -6.53
N PRO A 105 4.00 0.01 -7.03
CA PRO A 105 2.69 0.55 -6.69
C PRO A 105 2.40 0.39 -5.18
N HIS A 106 1.92 1.46 -4.53
CA HIS A 106 1.67 1.43 -3.08
C HIS A 106 0.32 2.01 -2.64
N PHE A 107 -0.44 2.67 -3.52
CA PHE A 107 -1.62 3.42 -3.07
C PHE A 107 -2.68 2.55 -2.39
N ILE A 108 -2.93 1.34 -2.90
CA ILE A 108 -3.96 0.42 -2.36
C ILE A 108 -3.70 0.02 -0.91
N THR A 109 -2.44 -0.03 -0.49
CA THR A 109 -2.00 -0.35 0.88
C THR A 109 -1.55 0.86 1.70
N CYS A 110 -1.33 2.03 1.09
CA CYS A 110 -0.79 3.22 1.74
C CYS A 110 -1.71 4.45 1.56
N ASN A 111 -2.93 4.40 2.12
CA ASN A 111 -3.89 5.50 2.09
C ASN A 111 -4.64 5.65 3.43
N ALA A 112 -5.29 6.79 3.65
CA ALA A 112 -5.99 7.07 4.90
C ALA A 112 -7.19 6.14 5.17
N PHE A 113 -7.83 5.59 4.12
CA PHE A 113 -8.95 4.65 4.27
C PHE A 113 -8.49 3.34 4.92
N ILE A 114 -7.45 2.70 4.38
CA ILE A 114 -6.94 1.42 4.93
C ILE A 114 -6.37 1.60 6.35
N GLY A 115 -5.71 2.73 6.64
CA GLY A 115 -5.26 3.07 7.99
C GLY A 115 -6.43 3.10 9.01
N LYS A 116 -7.57 3.69 8.63
CA LYS A 116 -8.79 3.67 9.47
C LYS A 116 -9.43 2.30 9.58
N VAL A 117 -9.42 1.50 8.51
CA VAL A 117 -9.91 0.11 8.55
C VAL A 117 -9.11 -0.69 9.57
N TYR A 118 -7.78 -0.67 9.49
CA TYR A 118 -6.92 -1.48 10.36
C TYR A 118 -7.01 -1.03 11.82
N ALA A 119 -7.09 0.29 12.07
CA ALA A 119 -7.34 0.82 13.42
C ALA A 119 -8.67 0.33 14.02
N ARG A 120 -9.74 0.22 13.22
CA ARG A 120 -11.04 -0.29 13.68
C ARG A 120 -11.05 -1.80 13.92
N VAL A 121 -10.40 -2.57 13.05
CA VAL A 121 -10.19 -4.01 13.25
C VAL A 121 -9.41 -4.26 14.55
N LEU A 122 -8.32 -3.51 14.76
CA LEU A 122 -7.54 -3.58 15.98
C LEU A 122 -8.36 -3.17 17.21
N LYS A 123 -9.17 -2.11 17.13
CA LYS A 123 -10.09 -1.74 18.21
C LYS A 123 -11.02 -2.90 18.59
N GLY A 124 -11.60 -3.60 17.61
CA GLY A 124 -12.44 -4.77 17.86
C GLY A 124 -11.70 -5.86 18.64
N TRP A 125 -10.45 -6.16 18.26
CA TRP A 125 -9.60 -7.07 19.04
C TRP A 125 -9.34 -6.57 20.46
N LEU A 126 -9.00 -5.28 20.62
CA LEU A 126 -8.77 -4.68 21.94
C LEU A 126 -10.00 -4.77 22.85
N GLU A 127 -11.21 -4.64 22.30
CA GLU A 127 -12.47 -4.78 23.05
C GLU A 127 -12.67 -6.21 23.56
N ASP A 128 -12.30 -7.21 22.77
CA ASP A 128 -12.40 -8.62 23.16
C ASP A 128 -11.41 -8.99 24.26
N VAL A 129 -10.13 -8.62 24.10
CA VAL A 129 -9.06 -9.01 25.04
C VAL A 129 -9.07 -8.23 26.37
N GLN A 130 -9.80 -7.11 26.42
CA GLN A 130 -10.06 -6.38 27.66
C GLN A 130 -11.38 -6.72 28.33
N SER A 131 -12.20 -7.57 27.70
CA SER A 131 -13.49 -7.93 28.26
C SER A 131 -13.34 -8.58 29.65
N SER A 132 -14.31 -8.35 30.54
CA SER A 132 -14.28 -8.88 31.91
C SER A 132 -14.67 -10.37 32.02
N SER A 133 -14.78 -11.08 30.89
CA SER A 133 -15.09 -12.51 30.88
C SER A 133 -13.89 -13.31 31.40
N ASN A 134 -14.14 -14.23 32.33
CA ASN A 134 -13.11 -15.13 32.87
C ASN A 134 -12.98 -16.45 32.08
N SER A 135 -13.60 -16.56 30.91
CA SER A 135 -13.60 -17.76 30.08
C SER A 135 -13.47 -17.43 28.59
N GLY A 136 -12.70 -18.23 27.85
CA GLY A 136 -12.48 -18.09 26.41
C GLY A 136 -11.04 -17.75 26.05
N LEU A 137 -10.69 -17.92 24.77
CA LEU A 137 -9.33 -17.70 24.25
C LEU A 137 -8.85 -16.25 24.39
N HIS A 138 -9.74 -15.26 24.38
CA HIS A 138 -9.34 -13.86 24.59
C HIS A 138 -8.68 -13.62 25.97
N ASN A 139 -8.99 -14.44 26.98
CA ASN A 139 -8.47 -14.26 28.33
C ASN A 139 -6.96 -14.57 28.44
N THR A 140 -6.40 -15.40 27.56
CA THR A 140 -4.95 -15.64 27.52
C THR A 140 -4.18 -14.46 26.93
N MET A 141 -4.89 -13.54 26.26
CA MET A 141 -4.36 -12.33 25.64
C MET A 141 -4.64 -11.06 26.45
N LYS A 142 -5.03 -11.19 27.73
CA LYS A 142 -5.37 -10.05 28.58
C LYS A 142 -4.26 -9.00 28.64
N LEU A 143 -4.64 -7.74 28.48
CA LEU A 143 -3.71 -6.60 28.45
C LEU A 143 -3.46 -6.03 29.86
N ASP A 144 -2.21 -5.65 30.11
CA ASP A 144 -1.80 -4.77 31.20
C ASP A 144 -1.70 -3.32 30.67
N PRO A 145 -2.62 -2.41 31.08
CA PRO A 145 -2.65 -1.02 30.61
C PRO A 145 -1.50 -0.17 31.16
N THR A 146 -0.69 -0.68 32.08
CA THR A 146 0.50 0.03 32.57
C THR A 146 1.72 -0.19 31.66
N LYS A 147 1.69 -1.26 30.86
CA LYS A 147 2.76 -1.74 29.99
C LYS A 147 2.51 -1.36 28.53
N PRO A 148 3.57 -1.24 27.70
CA PRO A 148 3.40 -0.94 26.29
C PRO A 148 2.70 -2.07 25.53
N LEU A 149 1.86 -1.72 24.57
CA LEU A 149 1.35 -2.60 23.52
C LEU A 149 2.10 -2.24 22.23
N TYR A 150 2.83 -3.21 21.65
CA TYR A 150 3.61 -2.97 20.43
C TYR A 150 2.80 -3.34 19.19
N ILE A 151 2.73 -2.40 18.24
CA ILE A 151 2.26 -2.66 16.87
C ILE A 151 3.49 -2.66 15.97
N ILE A 152 3.88 -3.82 15.47
CA ILE A 152 5.07 -4.00 14.64
C ILE A 152 4.62 -4.05 13.17
N GLU A 153 4.98 -3.03 12.40
CA GLU A 153 4.78 -3.04 10.95
C GLU A 153 6.03 -3.58 10.25
N LEU A 154 5.86 -4.68 9.53
CA LEU A 154 6.93 -5.32 8.77
C LEU A 154 6.96 -4.76 7.35
N GLY A 155 8.16 -4.47 6.82
CA GLY A 155 8.31 -3.97 5.45
C GLY A 155 7.64 -2.61 5.24
N THR A 156 7.87 -1.69 6.18
CA THR A 156 7.18 -0.39 6.24
C THR A 156 7.40 0.48 4.99
N GLY A 157 8.47 0.23 4.25
CA GLY A 157 8.78 0.94 3.01
C GLY A 157 8.89 2.45 3.22
N ALA A 158 8.05 3.22 2.54
CA ALA A 158 8.04 4.68 2.68
C ALA A 158 7.48 5.19 4.03
N GLY A 159 6.76 4.38 4.83
CA GLY A 159 6.16 4.80 6.10
C GLY A 159 4.84 5.56 6.02
N LYS A 160 4.29 5.69 4.81
CA LYS A 160 3.03 6.41 4.58
C LYS A 160 1.82 5.71 5.22
N PHE A 161 1.76 4.38 5.20
CA PHE A 161 0.71 3.62 5.88
C PHE A 161 0.78 3.82 7.41
N SER A 162 1.97 3.71 8.01
CA SER A 162 2.22 3.89 9.44
C SER A 162 1.67 5.22 9.94
N PHE A 163 1.93 6.30 9.20
CA PHE A 163 1.39 7.62 9.48
C PHE A 163 -0.14 7.63 9.57
N PHE A 164 -0.83 7.02 8.60
CA PHE A 164 -2.29 6.97 8.60
C PHE A 164 -2.87 6.09 9.71
N MET A 165 -2.24 4.94 9.99
CA MET A 165 -2.70 4.06 11.06
C MET A 165 -2.49 4.69 12.45
N LEU A 166 -1.32 5.29 12.70
CA LEU A 166 -1.04 6.04 13.93
C LEU A 166 -2.07 7.16 14.15
N LYS A 167 -2.30 7.97 13.11
CA LYS A 167 -3.26 9.06 13.17
C LYS A 167 -4.68 8.56 13.45
N ALA A 168 -5.11 7.48 12.81
CA ALA A 168 -6.41 6.88 13.03
C ALA A 168 -6.59 6.36 14.47
N LEU A 169 -5.56 5.73 15.04
CA LEU A 169 -5.59 5.26 16.44
C LEU A 169 -5.71 6.43 17.42
N TRP A 170 -4.92 7.48 17.22
CA TRP A 170 -4.95 8.66 18.09
C TRP A 170 -6.24 9.47 17.99
N GLU A 171 -6.86 9.53 16.82
CA GLU A 171 -8.20 10.12 16.66
C GLU A 171 -9.29 9.32 17.35
N MET A 172 -9.04 8.04 17.63
CA MET A 172 -9.95 7.14 18.33
C MET A 172 -9.63 7.03 19.83
N ALA A 173 -8.69 7.81 20.37
CA ALA A 173 -8.20 7.69 21.75
C ALA A 173 -9.32 7.60 22.80
N ASP A 174 -10.34 8.46 22.71
CA ASP A 174 -11.45 8.53 23.66
C ASP A 174 -12.36 7.29 23.67
N VAL A 175 -12.27 6.45 22.63
CA VAL A 175 -13.10 5.25 22.46
C VAL A 175 -12.26 3.97 22.35
N LEU A 176 -10.94 4.07 22.47
CA LEU A 176 -10.08 2.90 22.56
C LEU A 176 -10.23 2.29 23.96
N PRO A 177 -10.42 0.96 24.08
CA PRO A 177 -10.47 0.33 25.39
C PRO A 177 -9.07 0.28 26.04
N PHE A 178 -7.99 0.61 25.33
CA PHE A 178 -6.62 0.64 25.85
C PHE A 178 -6.04 2.07 25.80
N PRO A 179 -5.21 2.49 26.78
CA PRO A 179 -4.62 3.84 26.76
C PRO A 179 -3.76 4.06 25.52
N VAL A 180 -4.08 5.07 24.70
CA VAL A 180 -3.41 5.29 23.42
C VAL A 180 -1.93 5.62 23.59
N GLU A 181 -1.58 6.31 24.68
CA GLU A 181 -0.21 6.65 25.08
C GLU A 181 0.64 5.43 25.47
N LYS A 182 0.02 4.24 25.60
CA LYS A 182 0.70 2.97 25.82
C LYS A 182 0.83 2.15 24.55
N ILE A 183 0.25 2.58 23.44
CA ILE A 183 0.43 1.96 22.13
C ILE A 183 1.71 2.52 21.52
N VAL A 184 2.66 1.63 21.22
CA VAL A 184 3.92 1.96 20.58
C VAL A 184 3.94 1.31 19.20
N TYR A 185 3.85 2.13 18.17
CA TYR A 185 3.99 1.68 16.79
C TYR A 185 5.48 1.55 16.45
N VAL A 186 5.86 0.45 15.84
CA VAL A 186 7.25 0.13 15.49
C VAL A 186 7.32 -0.06 13.98
N MET A 187 7.90 0.92 13.30
CA MET A 187 8.17 0.83 11.86
C MET A 187 9.46 0.03 11.65
N THR A 188 9.35 -1.05 10.88
CA THR A 188 10.48 -1.94 10.61
C THR A 188 10.67 -2.20 9.12
N ASP A 189 11.94 -2.22 8.70
CA ASP A 189 12.40 -2.55 7.35
C ASP A 189 13.86 -3.02 7.46
N PHE A 190 14.33 -3.79 6.49
CA PHE A 190 15.69 -4.30 6.51
C PHE A 190 16.71 -3.28 5.94
N THR A 191 16.23 -2.25 5.23
CA THR A 191 17.07 -1.28 4.52
C THR A 191 17.39 -0.05 5.38
N GLU A 192 18.64 0.38 5.35
CA GLU A 192 19.08 1.61 6.05
C GLU A 192 18.56 2.88 5.35
N SER A 193 18.32 2.82 4.03
CA SER A 193 17.77 3.93 3.25
C SER A 193 16.36 4.34 3.71
N ASN A 194 15.45 3.37 3.87
CA ASN A 194 14.09 3.64 4.37
C ASN A 194 14.14 4.18 5.81
N PHE A 195 14.97 3.57 6.65
CA PHE A 195 15.17 4.02 8.02
C PHE A 195 15.63 5.49 8.12
N ASN A 196 16.61 5.89 7.31
CA ASN A 196 17.10 7.27 7.27
C ASN A 196 16.05 8.26 6.74
N PHE A 197 15.22 7.81 5.79
CA PHE A 197 14.10 8.61 5.30
C PHE A 197 13.10 8.91 6.44
N TRP A 198 12.66 7.90 7.20
CA TRP A 198 11.68 8.11 8.28
C TRP A 198 12.20 9.04 9.38
N LYS A 199 13.47 8.89 9.77
CA LYS A 199 14.09 9.73 10.81
C LYS A 199 14.07 11.22 10.48
N THR A 200 14.15 11.54 9.20
CA THR A 200 14.19 12.93 8.73
C THR A 200 12.82 13.43 8.28
N HIS A 201 11.81 12.56 8.23
CA HIS A 201 10.48 12.92 7.75
C HIS A 201 9.72 13.79 8.78
N PRO A 202 9.36 15.05 8.46
CA PRO A 202 8.86 16.01 9.46
C PRO A 202 7.57 15.58 10.17
N VAL A 203 6.63 14.96 9.46
CA VAL A 203 5.33 14.57 10.06
C VAL A 203 5.44 13.36 11.00
N LEU A 204 6.60 12.69 11.06
CA LEU A 204 6.84 11.58 11.97
C LEU A 204 7.40 12.05 13.33
N HIS A 205 7.99 13.25 13.40
CA HIS A 205 8.66 13.76 14.61
C HIS A 205 7.71 13.88 15.80
N GLU A 206 6.49 14.37 15.59
CA GLU A 206 5.51 14.50 16.67
C GLU A 206 5.17 13.16 17.35
N TRP A 207 5.17 12.06 16.60
CA TRP A 207 4.85 10.73 17.11
C TRP A 207 6.00 10.15 17.92
N VAL A 208 7.23 10.41 17.49
CA VAL A 208 8.45 10.04 18.22
C VAL A 208 8.52 10.80 19.54
N GLU A 209 8.27 12.11 19.54
CA GLU A 209 8.27 12.94 20.76
C GLU A 209 7.21 12.50 21.77
N LYS A 210 6.05 12.01 21.30
CA LYS A 210 4.99 11.43 22.14
C LYS A 210 5.34 10.04 22.69
N GLY A 211 6.42 9.41 22.22
CA GLY A 211 6.74 8.01 22.51
C GLY A 211 5.80 7.00 21.83
N ALA A 212 5.01 7.45 20.85
CA ALA A 212 4.04 6.64 20.13
C ALA A 212 4.64 5.89 18.92
N LEU A 213 5.82 6.31 18.47
CA LEU A 213 6.48 5.78 17.30
C LEU A 213 7.95 5.44 17.59
N GLU A 214 8.34 4.23 17.20
CA GLU A 214 9.69 3.70 17.22
C GLU A 214 10.10 3.24 15.83
N PHE A 215 11.41 3.29 15.58
CA PHE A 215 12.02 2.79 14.34
C PHE A 215 12.93 1.62 14.67
N ALA A 216 13.02 0.64 13.77
CA ALA A 216 14.03 -0.40 13.85
C ALA A 216 14.44 -0.89 12.47
N ILE A 217 15.71 -1.29 12.34
CA ILE A 217 16.14 -2.15 11.25
C ILE A 217 15.84 -3.58 11.68
N PHE A 218 15.08 -4.31 10.86
CA PHE A 218 14.69 -5.69 11.13
C PHE A 218 14.58 -6.46 9.82
N ASP A 219 15.40 -7.49 9.66
CA ASP A 219 15.30 -8.44 8.57
C ASP A 219 14.26 -9.52 8.91
N ALA A 220 13.08 -9.39 8.31
CA ALA A 220 11.98 -10.34 8.49
C ALA A 220 12.33 -11.77 8.04
N VAL A 221 13.44 -12.01 7.34
CA VAL A 221 13.92 -13.34 6.94
C VAL A 221 14.77 -14.00 8.04
N ASN A 222 15.64 -13.22 8.69
CA ASN A 222 16.74 -13.76 9.50
C ASN A 222 16.71 -13.33 10.98
N ASP A 223 16.15 -12.18 11.32
CA ASP A 223 16.27 -11.62 12.67
C ASP A 223 15.25 -12.23 13.65
N ASP A 224 15.73 -12.56 14.86
CA ASP A 224 14.96 -13.09 16.00
C ASP A 224 14.63 -12.04 17.07
N SER A 225 15.11 -10.80 16.91
CA SER A 225 14.89 -9.71 17.86
C SER A 225 14.85 -8.35 17.16
N ILE A 226 14.15 -7.38 17.76
CA ILE A 226 14.01 -6.02 17.23
C ILE A 226 14.61 -5.04 18.24
N LYS A 227 15.66 -4.32 17.84
CA LYS A 227 16.23 -3.25 18.66
C LYS A 227 15.60 -1.90 18.28
N LEU A 228 14.83 -1.34 19.20
CA LEU A 228 14.15 -0.05 19.03
C LEU A 228 15.18 1.09 19.04
N HIS A 229 15.07 1.99 18.06
CA HIS A 229 16.05 3.06 17.86
C HIS A 229 16.06 4.09 18.99
N ASN A 230 14.90 4.61 19.37
CA ASN A 230 14.84 5.77 20.27
C ASN A 230 14.99 5.35 21.74
N SER A 231 14.27 4.30 22.17
CA SER A 231 14.38 3.78 23.54
C SER A 231 15.60 2.88 23.78
N GLY A 232 16.19 2.31 22.73
CA GLY A 232 17.26 1.30 22.85
C GLY A 232 16.80 -0.06 23.37
N LYS A 233 15.49 -0.23 23.64
CA LYS A 233 14.91 -1.49 24.12
C LYS A 233 15.00 -2.56 23.03
N VAL A 234 15.24 -3.81 23.43
CA VAL A 234 15.21 -4.97 22.55
C VAL A 234 13.92 -5.74 22.80
N LEU A 235 13.16 -6.02 21.75
CA LEU A 235 12.00 -6.91 21.75
C LEU A 235 12.45 -8.30 21.26
N GLY A 236 12.01 -9.36 21.94
CA GLY A 236 12.42 -10.73 21.65
C GLY A 236 13.59 -11.24 22.51
N GLY A 237 14.16 -12.39 22.14
CA GLY A 237 15.15 -13.11 22.94
C GLY A 237 14.52 -13.94 24.07
N ASP A 238 15.18 -14.03 25.22
CA ASP A 238 14.75 -14.86 26.36
C ASP A 238 13.54 -14.30 27.13
N ASN A 239 13.11 -13.06 26.84
CA ASN A 239 12.04 -12.39 27.56
C ASN A 239 10.95 -11.89 26.61
N PRO A 240 9.76 -12.52 26.60
CA PRO A 240 8.63 -12.03 25.82
C PRO A 240 8.11 -10.69 26.36
N THR A 241 7.37 -9.95 25.54
CA THR A 241 6.71 -8.71 25.93
C THR A 241 5.60 -8.96 26.96
N ASP A 242 5.37 -7.98 27.85
CA ASP A 242 4.31 -8.08 28.87
C ASP A 242 2.93 -8.31 28.23
N ASN A 243 2.59 -7.47 27.25
CA ASN A 243 1.38 -7.57 26.43
C ASN A 243 1.63 -8.41 25.16
N PRO A 244 0.60 -9.02 24.55
CA PRO A 244 0.67 -9.56 23.18
C PRO A 244 1.18 -8.53 22.19
N ILE A 245 1.71 -8.97 21.06
CA ILE A 245 2.11 -8.07 19.96
C ILE A 245 1.02 -7.99 18.89
N CYS A 246 0.91 -6.84 18.24
CA CYS A 246 0.15 -6.67 17.01
C CYS A 246 1.13 -6.59 15.85
N VAL A 247 0.83 -7.26 14.73
CA VAL A 247 1.68 -7.24 13.53
C VAL A 247 0.86 -6.72 12.36
N VAL A 248 1.47 -5.81 11.58
CA VAL A 248 0.95 -5.38 10.28
C VAL A 248 1.94 -5.79 9.19
N ALA A 249 1.46 -6.46 8.15
CA ALA A 249 2.28 -6.90 7.02
C ALA A 249 1.52 -6.68 5.70
N ASN A 250 1.64 -5.48 5.14
CA ASN A 250 1.04 -5.11 3.87
C ASN A 250 2.09 -5.19 2.75
N TYR A 251 1.78 -5.86 1.64
CA TYR A 251 2.70 -6.01 0.49
C TYR A 251 4.09 -6.50 0.93
N LEU A 252 4.07 -7.49 1.82
CA LEU A 252 5.28 -8.09 2.36
C LEU A 252 5.29 -9.60 2.14
N PHE A 253 4.17 -10.28 2.39
CA PHE A 253 4.17 -11.74 2.29
C PHE A 253 4.36 -12.19 0.84
N ASP A 254 3.97 -11.38 -0.15
CA ASP A 254 4.22 -11.59 -1.58
C ASP A 254 5.70 -11.44 -1.99
N THR A 255 6.50 -10.85 -1.10
CA THR A 255 7.94 -10.55 -1.24
C THR A 255 8.75 -11.22 -0.12
N LEU A 256 8.21 -12.24 0.54
CA LEU A 256 8.97 -13.19 1.34
C LEU A 256 9.07 -14.52 0.61
N CYS A 257 10.05 -15.34 1.00
CA CYS A 257 10.35 -16.54 0.23
C CYS A 257 9.24 -17.59 0.29
N HIS A 258 8.99 -18.25 -0.85
CA HIS A 258 7.99 -19.30 -1.00
C HIS A 258 8.66 -20.61 -1.40
N ASP A 259 8.09 -21.72 -0.94
CA ASP A 259 8.31 -23.03 -1.55
C ASP A 259 7.19 -23.34 -2.56
N ILE A 260 7.48 -24.22 -3.51
CA ILE A 260 6.56 -24.62 -4.58
C ILE A 260 6.19 -26.07 -4.34
N PHE A 261 4.89 -26.38 -4.41
CA PHE A 261 4.42 -27.77 -4.39
C PHE A 261 3.40 -28.02 -5.50
N GLN A 262 3.29 -29.29 -5.89
CA GLN A 262 2.18 -29.78 -6.69
C GLN A 262 1.54 -30.99 -6.02
N VAL A 263 0.24 -31.15 -6.23
CA VAL A 263 -0.46 -32.41 -5.96
C VAL A 263 -0.95 -32.95 -7.30
N GLU A 264 -0.48 -34.13 -7.67
CA GLU A 264 -0.89 -34.81 -8.90
C GLU A 264 -1.32 -36.24 -8.56
N LYS A 265 -2.61 -36.56 -8.73
CA LYS A 265 -3.16 -37.91 -8.51
C LYS A 265 -2.80 -38.45 -7.11
N GLY A 266 -2.98 -37.62 -6.08
CA GLY A 266 -2.66 -37.97 -4.70
C GLY A 266 -1.17 -37.94 -4.32
N VAL A 267 -0.28 -37.68 -5.27
CA VAL A 267 1.17 -37.60 -5.02
C VAL A 267 1.56 -36.15 -4.78
N LEU A 268 2.17 -35.91 -3.62
CA LEU A 268 2.76 -34.61 -3.29
C LEU A 268 4.15 -34.49 -3.92
N LYS A 269 4.42 -33.35 -4.57
CA LYS A 269 5.70 -33.05 -5.20
C LYS A 269 6.24 -31.70 -4.75
N GLU A 270 7.53 -31.59 -4.48
CA GLU A 270 8.21 -30.29 -4.39
C GLU A 270 8.49 -29.75 -5.80
N GLY A 271 8.44 -28.44 -5.97
CA GLY A 271 8.92 -27.73 -7.14
C GLY A 271 10.27 -27.08 -6.85
N LEU A 272 11.29 -27.50 -7.60
CA LEU A 272 12.60 -26.86 -7.66
C LEU A 272 12.63 -25.84 -8.79
N ILE A 273 13.44 -24.79 -8.64
CA ILE A 273 13.60 -23.73 -9.63
C ILE A 273 15.07 -23.59 -10.03
N SER A 274 15.33 -23.45 -11.33
CA SER A 274 16.60 -22.97 -11.87
C SER A 274 16.44 -21.53 -12.35
N VAL A 275 17.16 -20.60 -11.73
CA VAL A 275 17.14 -19.17 -12.09
C VAL A 275 17.97 -18.92 -13.34
N GLY A 276 17.38 -18.24 -14.32
CA GLY A 276 18.05 -17.93 -15.58
C GLY A 276 17.71 -16.55 -16.11
N SER A 277 18.51 -16.08 -17.06
CA SER A 277 18.29 -14.84 -17.80
C SER A 277 18.23 -15.11 -19.30
N SER A 278 17.40 -14.35 -20.01
CA SER A 278 17.36 -14.32 -21.48
C SER A 278 18.47 -13.46 -22.11
N ARG A 279 19.33 -12.82 -21.31
CA ARG A 279 20.51 -12.10 -21.81
C ARG A 279 21.67 -13.06 -22.08
N GLU A 280 22.56 -12.70 -23.01
CA GLU A 280 23.74 -13.52 -23.36
C GLU A 280 24.79 -13.60 -22.25
N LYS A 281 24.82 -12.60 -21.35
CA LYS A 281 25.75 -12.52 -20.22
C LYS A 281 25.17 -11.63 -19.13
N GLU A 282 25.37 -12.03 -17.87
CA GLU A 282 25.13 -11.20 -16.69
C GLU A 282 26.44 -11.09 -15.91
N ASP A 283 26.96 -9.87 -15.73
CA ASP A 283 28.25 -9.62 -15.07
C ASP A 283 28.11 -9.55 -13.53
N ASP A 284 27.04 -8.93 -13.03
CA ASP A 284 26.66 -8.88 -11.61
C ASP A 284 25.38 -9.70 -11.42
N ILE A 285 25.51 -10.88 -10.82
CA ILE A 285 24.37 -11.80 -10.60
C ILE A 285 23.34 -11.26 -9.57
N LEU A 286 23.63 -10.14 -8.91
CA LEU A 286 22.73 -9.43 -8.01
C LEU A 286 22.25 -8.09 -8.58
N ASP A 287 22.50 -7.81 -9.87
CA ASP A 287 21.93 -6.65 -10.54
C ASP A 287 20.40 -6.80 -10.68
N PRO A 288 19.59 -5.91 -10.09
CA PRO A 288 18.13 -5.99 -10.18
C PRO A 288 17.58 -5.92 -11.62
N ASP A 289 18.32 -5.38 -12.58
CA ASP A 289 17.88 -5.37 -13.98
C ASP A 289 17.75 -6.77 -14.60
N ILE A 290 18.34 -7.79 -13.97
CA ILE A 290 18.13 -9.21 -14.32
C ILE A 290 16.66 -9.60 -14.22
N ILE A 291 15.92 -9.05 -13.24
CA ILE A 291 14.52 -9.42 -12.94
C ILE A 291 13.61 -9.26 -14.18
N LYS A 292 13.87 -8.24 -15.02
CA LYS A 292 13.13 -7.98 -16.26
C LYS A 292 13.34 -9.05 -17.34
N ASN A 293 14.37 -9.87 -17.20
CA ASN A 293 14.85 -10.84 -18.19
C ASN A 293 14.80 -12.28 -17.65
N PHE A 294 14.03 -12.52 -16.58
CA PHE A 294 13.93 -13.86 -16.00
C PHE A 294 13.50 -14.90 -17.04
N SER A 295 14.24 -16.01 -17.04
CA SER A 295 13.97 -17.21 -17.83
C SER A 295 14.17 -18.41 -16.89
N ASN A 296 13.18 -18.62 -16.02
CA ASN A 296 13.23 -19.65 -14.99
C ASN A 296 12.72 -20.98 -15.54
N LEU A 297 13.30 -22.08 -15.04
CA LEU A 297 12.86 -23.44 -15.33
C LEU A 297 12.46 -24.12 -14.02
N TYR A 298 11.53 -25.07 -14.10
CA TYR A 298 10.98 -25.79 -12.95
C TYR A 298 11.13 -27.30 -13.11
N GLN A 299 11.36 -28.00 -11.99
CA GLN A 299 11.41 -29.45 -11.90
C GLN A 299 10.59 -29.90 -10.69
N TYR A 300 9.87 -31.00 -10.81
CA TYR A 300 9.03 -31.52 -9.73
C TYR A 300 9.47 -32.91 -9.28
N ASN A 301 9.72 -33.07 -7.97
CA ASN A 301 10.14 -34.33 -7.37
C ASN A 301 9.13 -34.78 -6.32
N GLU A 302 8.88 -36.09 -6.23
CA GLU A 302 7.99 -36.64 -5.20
C GLU A 302 8.56 -36.44 -3.80
N ILE A 303 7.67 -36.11 -2.86
CA ILE A 303 7.98 -35.91 -1.45
C ILE A 303 6.86 -36.50 -0.57
N ASP A 304 7.10 -36.54 0.74
CA ASP A 304 6.10 -36.92 1.73
C ASP A 304 5.83 -35.81 2.76
N ARG A 305 4.91 -36.08 3.69
CA ARG A 305 4.52 -35.19 4.79
C ARG A 305 5.71 -34.68 5.63
N GLY A 306 6.77 -35.47 5.73
CA GLY A 306 7.99 -35.19 6.49
C GLY A 306 8.98 -34.25 5.78
N TYR A 307 8.59 -33.59 4.68
CA TYR A 307 9.46 -32.69 3.91
C TYR A 307 10.21 -31.64 4.75
N TYR A 308 9.58 -31.12 5.81
CA TYR A 308 10.17 -30.12 6.71
C TYR A 308 10.72 -30.71 8.03
N ALA A 309 10.91 -32.03 8.13
CA ALA A 309 11.34 -32.69 9.37
C ALA A 309 12.78 -32.33 9.80
N GLU A 310 13.60 -31.83 8.88
CA GLU A 310 14.99 -31.45 9.13
C GLU A 310 15.25 -29.97 8.81
N GLY A 311 16.40 -29.46 9.27
CA GLY A 311 16.84 -28.09 9.01
C GLY A 311 16.13 -27.03 9.85
N LYS A 312 16.12 -25.79 9.34
CA LYS A 312 15.61 -24.60 10.07
C LYS A 312 14.10 -24.58 10.30
N ASP A 313 13.37 -25.47 9.65
CA ASP A 313 11.90 -25.57 9.75
C ASP A 313 11.44 -26.75 10.61
N ALA A 314 12.38 -27.57 11.10
CA ALA A 314 12.08 -28.74 11.93
C ALA A 314 11.21 -28.41 13.17
N VAL A 315 11.34 -27.19 13.69
CA VAL A 315 10.55 -26.68 14.84
C VAL A 315 9.06 -26.60 14.52
N ASP A 316 8.68 -26.34 13.27
CA ASP A 316 7.28 -26.28 12.81
C ASP A 316 6.87 -27.49 11.98
N ALA A 317 7.73 -28.51 11.84
CA ALA A 317 7.54 -29.63 10.90
C ALA A 317 6.16 -30.28 11.00
N GLU A 318 5.65 -30.44 12.22
CA GLU A 318 4.33 -31.00 12.47
C GLU A 318 3.21 -30.14 11.88
N HIS A 319 3.27 -28.81 12.06
CA HIS A 319 2.28 -27.89 11.54
C HIS A 319 2.37 -27.77 10.01
N LEU A 320 3.58 -27.68 9.46
CA LEU A 320 3.81 -27.57 8.02
C LEU A 320 3.42 -28.87 7.29
N GLY A 321 3.79 -30.02 7.85
CA GLY A 321 3.43 -31.33 7.32
C GLY A 321 1.92 -31.57 7.30
N ARG A 322 1.18 -31.10 8.33
CA ARG A 322 -0.30 -31.13 8.32
C ARG A 322 -0.91 -30.34 7.18
N ILE A 323 -0.36 -29.16 6.85
CA ILE A 323 -0.88 -28.34 5.75
C ILE A 323 -0.61 -29.02 4.40
N LEU A 324 0.57 -29.60 4.22
CA LEU A 324 0.90 -30.37 3.01
C LEU A 324 -0.02 -31.59 2.86
N GLU A 325 -0.25 -32.32 3.95
CA GLU A 325 -1.19 -33.44 4.00
C GLU A 325 -2.63 -33.00 3.71
N TRP A 326 -3.06 -31.85 4.25
CA TRP A 326 -4.37 -31.26 3.96
C TRP A 326 -4.54 -31.03 2.45
N TYR A 327 -3.54 -30.43 1.80
CA TYR A 327 -3.60 -30.19 0.35
C TYR A 327 -3.59 -31.47 -0.45
N ARG A 328 -2.74 -32.44 -0.08
CA ARG A 328 -2.76 -33.77 -0.68
C ARG A 328 -4.17 -34.34 -0.62
N ASP A 329 -4.76 -34.47 0.57
CA ASP A 329 -6.07 -35.10 0.76
C ASP A 329 -7.22 -34.34 0.10
N PHE A 330 -7.14 -33.00 0.04
CA PHE A 330 -8.16 -32.18 -0.62
C PHE A 330 -8.18 -32.39 -2.14
N PHE A 331 -7.01 -32.47 -2.77
CA PHE A 331 -6.85 -32.70 -4.21
C PHE A 331 -6.70 -34.18 -4.59
N ASP A 332 -6.58 -35.10 -3.62
CA ASP A 332 -6.55 -36.57 -3.81
C ASP A 332 -7.95 -37.19 -3.94
N LYS A 333 -9.01 -36.38 -3.90
CA LYS A 333 -10.36 -36.92 -4.10
C LYS A 333 -10.40 -37.60 -5.47
N ASN A 334 -11.03 -38.78 -5.54
CA ASN A 334 -11.36 -39.55 -6.75
C ASN A 334 -12.31 -38.80 -7.70
N ASP A 335 -12.12 -37.50 -7.84
CA ASP A 335 -12.75 -36.62 -8.80
C ASP A 335 -12.16 -36.98 -10.18
N PRO A 336 -12.96 -37.58 -11.08
CA PRO A 336 -12.48 -37.97 -12.40
C PRO A 336 -12.07 -36.76 -13.26
N ASP A 337 -12.43 -35.54 -12.84
CA ASP A 337 -12.03 -34.28 -13.47
C ASP A 337 -10.90 -33.57 -12.71
N ASP A 338 -10.20 -34.25 -11.77
CA ASP A 338 -9.10 -33.64 -11.03
C ASP A 338 -7.93 -33.24 -11.94
N THR A 339 -7.67 -31.95 -11.99
CA THR A 339 -6.56 -31.35 -12.76
C THR A 339 -5.27 -31.24 -11.95
N GLY A 340 -5.21 -31.85 -10.77
CA GLY A 340 -4.16 -31.62 -9.78
C GLY A 340 -4.20 -30.20 -9.22
N ALA A 341 -3.15 -29.82 -8.50
CA ALA A 341 -3.01 -28.48 -7.95
C ALA A 341 -1.55 -28.00 -7.92
N SER A 342 -1.38 -26.69 -8.09
CA SER A 342 -0.11 -25.98 -7.90
C SER A 342 -0.22 -25.03 -6.71
N ILE A 343 0.69 -25.18 -5.75
CA ILE A 343 0.62 -24.54 -4.45
C ILE A 343 1.89 -23.73 -4.23
N LEU A 344 1.73 -22.43 -4.08
CA LEU A 344 2.75 -21.58 -3.47
C LEU A 344 2.60 -21.67 -1.95
N PHE A 345 3.70 -21.97 -1.27
CA PHE A 345 3.72 -22.17 0.16
C PHE A 345 4.56 -21.07 0.83
N PRO A 346 3.94 -20.13 1.57
CA PRO A 346 4.57 -18.89 2.02
C PRO A 346 5.44 -19.11 3.26
N ILE A 347 6.47 -19.95 3.12
CA ILE A 347 7.32 -20.42 4.21
C ILE A 347 8.09 -19.26 4.87
N GLY A 348 8.50 -18.25 4.09
CA GLY A 348 9.13 -17.03 4.61
C GLY A 348 8.23 -16.26 5.57
N ALA A 349 6.95 -16.10 5.22
CA ALA A 349 5.96 -15.47 6.09
C ALA A 349 5.74 -16.29 7.37
N MET A 350 5.59 -17.62 7.26
CA MET A 350 5.42 -18.49 8.44
C MET A 350 6.63 -18.43 9.39
N ARG A 351 7.86 -18.44 8.85
CA ARG A 351 9.10 -18.28 9.64
C ARG A 351 9.13 -16.93 10.37
N ALA A 352 8.80 -15.83 9.68
CA ALA A 352 8.75 -14.50 10.28
C ALA A 352 7.70 -14.43 11.41
N LEU A 353 6.51 -14.95 11.16
CA LEU A 353 5.41 -14.98 12.12
C LEU A 353 5.71 -15.87 13.33
N ARG A 354 6.44 -17.00 13.16
CA ARG A 354 6.95 -17.79 14.29
C ARG A 354 7.87 -16.96 15.19
N ARG A 355 8.86 -16.29 14.61
CA ARG A 355 9.82 -15.48 15.39
C ARG A 355 9.12 -14.35 16.14
N LEU A 356 8.19 -13.68 15.49
CA LEU A 356 7.39 -12.62 16.11
C LEU A 356 6.47 -13.18 17.21
N SER A 357 5.83 -14.34 17.00
CA SER A 357 5.06 -15.05 18.02
C SER A 357 5.86 -15.23 19.31
N ASN A 358 7.11 -15.66 19.20
CA ASN A 358 8.01 -15.85 20.35
C ASN A 358 8.22 -14.53 21.12
N MET A 359 8.31 -13.39 20.43
CA MET A 359 8.42 -12.07 21.07
C MET A 359 7.18 -11.73 21.90
N GLY A 360 5.99 -12.14 21.45
CA GLY A 360 4.72 -11.97 22.18
C GLY A 360 4.43 -13.05 23.22
N GLY A 361 5.34 -14.00 23.43
CA GLY A 361 5.12 -15.17 24.30
C GLY A 361 4.05 -16.11 23.76
N GLY A 362 4.03 -16.32 22.44
CA GLY A 362 3.01 -17.11 21.74
C GLY A 362 1.72 -16.35 21.44
N ARG A 363 1.65 -15.05 21.77
CA ARG A 363 0.41 -14.25 21.69
C ARG A 363 0.56 -13.12 20.69
N MET A 364 -0.22 -13.17 19.63
CA MET A 364 -0.22 -12.12 18.62
C MET A 364 -1.55 -11.98 17.87
N VAL A 365 -1.80 -10.78 17.36
CA VAL A 365 -2.78 -10.54 16.29
C VAL A 365 -2.05 -9.98 15.08
N VAL A 366 -2.37 -10.47 13.89
CA VAL A 366 -1.74 -10.08 12.63
C VAL A 366 -2.82 -9.56 11.70
N ILE A 367 -2.56 -8.45 11.02
CA ILE A 367 -3.37 -7.97 9.89
C ILE A 367 -2.44 -7.86 8.69
N SER A 368 -2.79 -8.53 7.60
CA SER A 368 -1.99 -8.52 6.37
C SER A 368 -2.87 -8.23 5.17
N GLY A 369 -2.30 -7.47 4.22
CA GLY A 369 -2.92 -7.11 2.96
C GLY A 369 -1.94 -7.32 1.81
N ASP A 370 -2.17 -8.35 1.00
CA ASP A 370 -1.34 -8.73 -0.15
C ASP A 370 -2.19 -9.17 -1.34
N LYS A 371 -1.55 -9.25 -2.51
CA LYS A 371 -2.12 -9.99 -3.63
C LYS A 371 -2.03 -11.48 -3.31
N GLY A 372 -3.16 -12.17 -3.26
CA GLY A 372 -3.16 -13.56 -2.81
C GLY A 372 -4.49 -14.28 -2.98
N ASN A 373 -4.52 -15.54 -2.56
CA ASN A 373 -5.66 -16.45 -2.64
C ASN A 373 -5.87 -17.15 -1.30
N ASN A 374 -7.14 -17.28 -0.90
CA ASN A 374 -7.60 -18.03 0.27
C ASN A 374 -8.66 -19.07 -0.09
N ASN A 375 -9.26 -18.99 -1.29
CA ASN A 375 -10.10 -20.05 -1.80
C ASN A 375 -9.22 -21.15 -2.42
N VAL A 376 -9.27 -22.32 -1.83
CA VAL A 376 -8.49 -23.51 -2.22
C VAL A 376 -8.77 -23.96 -3.65
N GLN A 377 -9.96 -23.71 -4.20
CA GLN A 377 -10.28 -24.06 -5.59
C GLN A 377 -9.42 -23.29 -6.60
N GLN A 378 -8.86 -22.14 -6.22
CA GLN A 378 -8.02 -21.31 -7.09
C GLN A 378 -6.62 -21.91 -7.31
N PHE A 379 -6.26 -22.99 -6.60
CA PHE A 379 -4.98 -23.68 -6.75
C PHE A 379 -5.04 -24.85 -7.74
N ARG A 380 -6.21 -25.14 -8.33
CA ARG A 380 -6.38 -26.24 -9.29
C ARG A 380 -5.57 -26.04 -10.57
N GLY A 381 -5.08 -27.15 -11.11
CA GLY A 381 -4.27 -27.19 -12.31
C GLY A 381 -2.77 -27.28 -12.01
N LEU A 382 -2.07 -28.07 -12.83
CA LEU A 382 -0.62 -28.19 -12.80
C LEU A 382 0.01 -27.10 -13.65
N LEU A 383 0.45 -26.04 -12.98
CA LEU A 383 1.08 -24.87 -13.58
C LEU A 383 2.36 -24.51 -12.84
N ASP A 384 3.35 -23.99 -13.58
CA ASP A 384 4.50 -23.34 -12.96
C ASP A 384 4.09 -22.01 -12.31
N PRO A 385 4.76 -21.58 -11.23
CA PRO A 385 4.45 -20.31 -10.59
C PRO A 385 4.58 -19.12 -11.54
N HIS A 386 3.54 -18.27 -11.52
CA HIS A 386 3.61 -16.97 -12.16
C HIS A 386 4.34 -15.96 -11.27
N ILE A 387 5.46 -15.43 -11.75
CA ILE A 387 6.23 -14.35 -11.11
C ILE A 387 5.79 -13.01 -11.71
N ALA A 388 5.20 -12.14 -10.90
CA ALA A 388 4.79 -10.81 -11.35
C ALA A 388 5.96 -9.83 -11.22
N VAL A 389 6.40 -9.24 -12.33
CA VAL A 389 7.56 -8.32 -12.39
C VAL A 389 7.10 -6.86 -12.44
N HIS A 390 7.65 -6.01 -11.58
CA HIS A 390 7.33 -4.57 -11.43
C HIS A 390 8.56 -3.75 -10.99
N GLY A 391 9.68 -3.89 -11.71
CA GLY A 391 10.98 -3.39 -11.28
C GLY A 391 11.67 -4.35 -10.30
N SER A 392 10.94 -4.78 -9.26
CA SER A 392 11.20 -6.00 -8.49
C SER A 392 10.33 -7.15 -9.01
N PHE A 393 10.08 -8.17 -8.18
CA PHE A 393 9.02 -9.15 -8.41
C PHE A 393 8.22 -9.48 -7.15
N SER A 394 7.11 -10.18 -7.34
CA SER A 394 6.24 -10.70 -6.28
C SER A 394 5.57 -12.01 -6.70
N LEU A 395 5.12 -12.79 -5.73
CA LEU A 395 4.33 -14.01 -5.90
C LEU A 395 2.95 -13.89 -5.26
N MET A 396 1.97 -14.67 -5.72
CA MET A 396 0.65 -14.72 -5.07
C MET A 396 0.77 -15.34 -3.69
N VAL A 397 0.30 -14.61 -2.66
CA VAL A 397 0.28 -15.13 -1.29
C VAL A 397 -0.82 -16.18 -1.15
N ASN A 398 -0.45 -17.35 -0.64
CA ASN A 398 -1.42 -18.36 -0.25
C ASN A 398 -1.87 -18.11 1.20
N TYR A 399 -2.90 -17.28 1.35
CA TYR A 399 -3.49 -16.95 2.65
C TYR A 399 -4.18 -18.13 3.30
N HIS A 400 -4.65 -19.12 2.52
CA HIS A 400 -5.18 -20.36 3.09
C HIS A 400 -4.11 -21.10 3.91
N ALA A 401 -2.90 -21.27 3.35
CA ALA A 401 -1.80 -21.93 4.07
C ALA A 401 -1.41 -21.17 5.35
N ILE A 402 -1.39 -19.83 5.32
CA ILE A 402 -1.12 -19.01 6.51
C ILE A 402 -2.23 -19.19 7.55
N GLY A 403 -3.50 -19.18 7.13
CA GLY A 403 -4.63 -19.42 8.04
C GLY A 403 -4.54 -20.81 8.68
N ALA A 404 -4.30 -21.82 7.86
CA ALA A 404 -4.10 -23.21 8.29
C ALA A 404 -2.95 -23.35 9.29
N TYR A 405 -1.86 -22.61 9.09
CA TYR A 405 -0.74 -22.55 10.04
C TYR A 405 -1.18 -21.99 11.40
N PHE A 406 -1.95 -20.90 11.44
CA PHE A 406 -2.46 -20.36 12.70
C PHE A 406 -3.43 -21.32 13.38
N THR A 407 -4.37 -21.92 12.65
CA THR A 407 -5.30 -22.90 13.20
C THR A 407 -4.57 -24.11 13.79
N SER A 408 -3.57 -24.61 13.07
CA SER A 408 -2.72 -25.73 13.53
C SER A 408 -1.95 -25.41 14.81
N ARG A 409 -1.63 -24.13 15.05
CA ARG A 409 -0.92 -23.64 16.25
C ARG A 409 -1.85 -23.20 17.39
N GLY A 410 -3.15 -23.46 17.30
CA GLY A 410 -4.13 -23.12 18.35
C GLY A 410 -4.84 -21.76 18.15
N GLY A 411 -4.54 -21.06 17.07
CA GLY A 411 -5.16 -19.80 16.67
C GLY A 411 -6.34 -19.97 15.72
N PHE A 412 -6.67 -18.90 14.98
CA PHE A 412 -7.66 -18.91 13.90
C PHE A 412 -7.38 -17.79 12.89
N ALA A 413 -8.03 -17.85 11.73
CA ALA A 413 -7.96 -16.82 10.70
C ALA A 413 -9.34 -16.24 10.35
N LEU A 414 -9.33 -14.96 9.99
CA LEU A 414 -10.43 -14.25 9.34
C LEU A 414 -9.94 -13.80 7.97
N HIS A 415 -10.64 -14.21 6.92
CA HIS A 415 -10.27 -13.84 5.57
C HIS A 415 -11.38 -13.04 4.88
N ASN A 416 -11.00 -12.07 4.05
CA ASN A 416 -11.94 -11.52 3.08
C ASN A 416 -12.24 -12.60 2.00
N PRO A 417 -13.50 -13.01 1.80
CA PRO A 417 -13.88 -14.05 0.85
C PRO A 417 -13.93 -13.58 -0.62
N GLN A 418 -13.79 -12.28 -0.91
CA GLN A 418 -13.84 -11.71 -2.26
C GLN A 418 -12.79 -12.35 -3.17
N GLU A 419 -13.23 -13.02 -4.23
CA GLU A 419 -12.34 -13.77 -5.13
C GLU A 419 -11.62 -12.86 -6.12
N GLU A 420 -12.34 -11.92 -6.74
CA GLU A 420 -11.80 -10.94 -7.67
C GLU A 420 -11.30 -9.71 -6.89
N ALA A 421 -10.16 -9.86 -6.23
CA ALA A 421 -9.55 -8.82 -5.41
C ALA A 421 -8.12 -8.52 -5.88
N SER A 422 -7.81 -7.22 -6.05
CA SER A 422 -6.42 -6.75 -6.23
C SER A 422 -5.63 -6.77 -4.92
N LEU A 423 -6.33 -6.70 -3.79
CA LEU A 423 -5.78 -6.80 -2.44
C LEU A 423 -6.69 -7.68 -1.59
N LYS A 424 -6.15 -8.77 -1.02
CA LYS A 424 -6.85 -9.55 0.00
C LYS A 424 -6.35 -9.17 1.38
N VAL A 425 -7.27 -8.81 2.26
CA VAL A 425 -6.98 -8.56 3.67
C VAL A 425 -7.35 -9.80 4.48
N SER A 426 -6.43 -10.24 5.34
CA SER A 426 -6.66 -11.31 6.30
C SER A 426 -6.20 -10.87 7.70
N CYS A 427 -6.89 -11.36 8.73
CA CYS A 427 -6.51 -11.21 10.12
C CYS A 427 -6.26 -12.59 10.74
N PHE A 428 -5.18 -12.71 11.51
CA PHE A 428 -4.80 -13.96 12.16
C PHE A 428 -4.62 -13.72 13.65
N VAL A 429 -5.13 -14.61 14.48
CA VAL A 429 -5.02 -14.49 15.94
C VAL A 429 -4.37 -15.75 16.50
N LEU A 430 -3.31 -15.56 17.27
CA LEU A 430 -2.69 -16.61 18.07
C LEU A 430 -2.84 -16.25 19.55
N PRO A 431 -3.69 -16.94 20.32
CA PRO A 431 -3.98 -16.61 21.71
C PRO A 431 -2.90 -17.09 22.70
N GLY A 432 -1.86 -17.77 22.23
CA GLY A 432 -0.88 -18.48 23.05
C GLY A 432 -0.64 -19.88 22.50
N GLU A 433 0.60 -20.34 22.53
CA GLU A 433 0.93 -21.71 22.14
C GLU A 433 0.59 -22.66 23.29
N LYS A 434 -0.54 -23.37 23.17
CA LYS A 434 -0.90 -24.47 24.07
C LYS A 434 -1.06 -25.76 23.28
N GLN A 435 -0.54 -26.87 23.82
CA GLN A 435 -0.75 -28.22 23.28
C GLN A 435 -2.20 -28.73 23.46
N LYS A 436 -3.02 -28.04 24.27
CA LYS A 436 -4.44 -28.36 24.52
C LYS A 436 -5.23 -27.06 24.55
N ASP A 437 -6.43 -27.06 23.99
CA ASP A 437 -7.28 -25.88 24.08
C ASP A 437 -7.75 -25.64 25.53
N ASP A 438 -8.09 -24.39 25.85
CA ASP A 438 -8.56 -24.01 27.19
C ASP A 438 -10.00 -24.48 27.51
N LYS A 439 -10.66 -25.13 26.55
CA LYS A 439 -12.01 -25.70 26.68
C LYS A 439 -11.96 -27.22 26.96
N GLY A 440 -10.77 -27.82 27.02
CA GLY A 440 -10.61 -29.26 27.19
C GLY A 440 -11.01 -30.08 25.95
N ILE A 441 -11.14 -29.45 24.77
CA ILE A 441 -11.34 -30.13 23.51
C ILE A 441 -10.01 -30.74 23.09
N GLU A 442 -9.96 -32.05 23.10
CA GLU A 442 -8.89 -32.81 22.47
C GLU A 442 -9.00 -32.58 20.96
N VAL A 443 -8.21 -31.67 20.41
CA VAL A 443 -8.06 -31.51 18.96
C VAL A 443 -7.40 -32.77 18.44
N LYS A 444 -8.17 -33.66 17.80
CA LYS A 444 -7.62 -34.88 17.22
C LYS A 444 -6.92 -34.52 15.92
N GLU A 445 -5.95 -35.34 15.52
CA GLU A 445 -5.17 -35.10 14.29
C GLU A 445 -6.08 -34.93 13.05
N GLY A 446 -7.21 -35.66 12.99
CA GLY A 446 -8.20 -35.53 11.93
C GLY A 446 -9.08 -34.26 11.98
N ASP A 447 -9.15 -33.55 13.11
CA ASP A 447 -9.93 -32.31 13.22
C ASP A 447 -9.24 -31.12 12.53
N LEU A 448 -7.93 -31.21 12.28
CA LEU A 448 -7.15 -30.18 11.56
C LEU A 448 -7.07 -30.47 10.06
N MET A 449 -7.83 -31.45 9.57
CA MET A 449 -7.88 -31.86 8.17
C MET A 449 -9.25 -31.52 7.54
N GLY A 450 -9.26 -31.28 6.23
CA GLY A 450 -10.48 -31.00 5.46
C GLY A 450 -11.34 -29.88 6.07
N GLU A 451 -12.66 -30.12 6.16
CA GLU A 451 -13.65 -29.19 6.73
C GLU A 451 -13.52 -28.98 8.26
N GLY A 452 -12.72 -29.83 8.94
CA GLY A 452 -12.49 -29.72 10.38
C GLY A 452 -11.78 -28.42 10.77
N MET A 453 -10.85 -27.97 9.92
CA MET A 453 -10.10 -26.73 10.13
C MET A 453 -11.01 -25.50 10.17
N GLU A 454 -11.95 -25.38 9.22
CA GLU A 454 -12.94 -24.30 9.22
C GLU A 454 -13.87 -24.35 10.44
N ARG A 455 -14.24 -25.55 10.88
CA ARG A 455 -15.07 -25.73 12.07
C ARG A 455 -14.33 -25.21 13.31
N ILE A 456 -13.06 -25.57 13.49
CA ILE A 456 -12.23 -25.10 14.60
C ILE A 456 -12.09 -23.57 14.56
N ASP A 457 -11.79 -22.99 13.41
CA ASP A 457 -11.69 -21.53 13.27
C ASP A 457 -12.99 -20.83 13.68
N ARG A 458 -14.14 -21.34 13.19
CA ARG A 458 -15.47 -20.85 13.58
C ARG A 458 -15.77 -21.00 15.07
N GLU A 459 -15.23 -22.01 15.74
CA GLU A 459 -15.40 -22.20 17.18
C GLU A 459 -14.53 -21.23 18.00
N ARG A 460 -13.30 -20.95 17.52
CA ARG A 460 -12.34 -20.07 18.20
C ARG A 460 -12.65 -18.59 17.99
N GLU A 461 -13.06 -18.19 16.78
CA GLU A 461 -13.43 -16.79 16.49
C GLU A 461 -14.63 -16.31 17.32
N ARG A 462 -15.48 -17.22 17.83
CA ARG A 462 -16.62 -16.88 18.70
C ARG A 462 -16.21 -16.27 20.03
N ASP A 463 -14.97 -16.52 20.46
CA ASP A 463 -14.40 -15.88 21.63
C ASP A 463 -13.92 -14.44 21.34
N PHE A 464 -13.99 -13.98 20.09
CA PHE A 464 -13.59 -12.64 19.60
C PHE A 464 -14.69 -11.95 18.76
N PRO A 465 -15.89 -11.72 19.33
CA PRO A 465 -17.03 -11.19 18.58
C PRO A 465 -16.82 -9.76 18.05
N ASN A 466 -16.10 -8.90 18.77
CA ASN A 466 -15.89 -7.51 18.34
C ASN A 466 -14.86 -7.43 17.21
N LEU A 467 -13.76 -8.21 17.28
CA LEU A 467 -12.81 -8.36 16.17
C LEU A 467 -13.51 -8.88 14.93
N LYS A 468 -14.28 -9.97 15.05
CA LYS A 468 -15.00 -10.56 13.93
C LYS A 468 -15.95 -9.56 13.27
N HIS A 469 -16.72 -8.82 14.07
CA HIS A 469 -17.66 -7.83 13.54
C HIS A 469 -16.92 -6.65 12.88
N ALA A 470 -15.86 -6.15 13.50
CA ALA A 470 -15.05 -5.07 12.94
C ALA A 470 -14.37 -5.50 11.62
N PHE A 471 -13.84 -6.72 11.55
CA PHE A 471 -13.27 -7.27 10.33
C PHE A 471 -14.33 -7.37 9.22
N LYS A 472 -15.50 -7.92 9.56
CA LYS A 472 -16.61 -8.04 8.60
C LYS A 472 -17.03 -6.69 8.02
N ASP A 473 -17.20 -5.68 8.87
CA ASP A 473 -17.72 -4.38 8.42
C ASP A 473 -16.69 -3.57 7.63
N TRP A 474 -15.42 -3.61 8.05
CA TRP A 474 -14.40 -2.69 7.54
C TRP A 474 -13.41 -3.31 6.57
N ALA A 475 -13.18 -4.62 6.62
CA ALA A 475 -12.25 -5.32 5.74
C ALA A 475 -12.94 -6.22 4.69
N GLU A 476 -14.16 -6.69 4.95
CA GLU A 476 -14.92 -7.60 4.07
C GLU A 476 -16.06 -6.90 3.30
N ASN A 477 -17.03 -6.28 3.97
CA ASN A 477 -18.25 -5.76 3.33
C ASN A 477 -17.98 -4.59 2.36
N PHE A 478 -17.17 -3.63 2.79
CA PHE A 478 -16.65 -2.55 1.97
C PHE A 478 -15.22 -2.27 2.44
N GLY A 479 -14.29 -3.06 1.90
CA GLY A 479 -12.90 -3.10 2.33
C GLY A 479 -11.95 -2.23 1.52
N PRO A 480 -10.65 -2.29 1.83
CA PRO A 480 -9.61 -1.57 1.09
C PRO A 480 -9.60 -1.85 -0.41
N ASN A 481 -9.91 -3.08 -0.83
CA ASN A 481 -10.03 -3.45 -2.25
C ASN A 481 -11.20 -2.73 -2.93
N ASP A 482 -12.39 -2.74 -2.32
CA ASP A 482 -13.59 -2.11 -2.89
C ASP A 482 -13.42 -0.59 -3.00
N PHE A 483 -12.82 0.03 -1.98
CA PHE A 483 -12.45 1.44 -2.03
C PHE A 483 -11.51 1.75 -3.21
N PHE A 484 -10.47 0.93 -3.39
CA PHE A 484 -9.53 1.09 -4.49
C PHE A 484 -10.19 0.95 -5.86
N ILE A 485 -10.99 -0.10 -6.06
CA ILE A 485 -11.73 -0.31 -7.32
C ILE A 485 -12.67 0.86 -7.58
N MET A 486 -13.46 1.28 -6.59
CA MET A 486 -14.40 2.40 -6.75
C MET A 486 -13.70 3.71 -7.12
N GLN A 487 -12.58 4.03 -6.47
CA GLN A 487 -11.80 5.22 -6.76
C GLN A 487 -11.17 5.15 -8.15
N LYS A 488 -10.67 3.98 -8.56
CA LYS A 488 -10.08 3.72 -9.88
C LYS A 488 -11.14 3.87 -10.98
N SER A 489 -12.26 3.17 -10.88
CA SER A 489 -13.37 3.26 -11.83
C SER A 489 -13.95 4.66 -11.94
N MET A 490 -14.06 5.41 -10.83
CA MET A 490 -14.49 6.82 -10.90
C MET A 490 -13.52 7.71 -11.70
N LYS A 491 -12.22 7.38 -11.73
CA LYS A 491 -11.22 8.15 -12.47
C LYS A 491 -11.12 7.71 -13.94
N GLU A 492 -11.18 6.41 -14.19
CA GLU A 492 -10.90 5.81 -15.50
C GLU A 492 -12.18 5.69 -16.35
N ASP A 493 -13.30 5.31 -15.74
CA ASP A 493 -14.53 4.99 -16.48
C ASP A 493 -15.45 6.22 -16.64
N ALA A 494 -15.35 7.20 -15.72
CA ALA A 494 -16.16 8.41 -15.77
C ALA A 494 -15.42 9.57 -16.47
N VAL A 495 -15.86 9.91 -17.68
CA VAL A 495 -15.27 10.99 -18.53
C VAL A 495 -15.22 12.35 -17.82
N ASN A 496 -16.14 12.62 -16.89
CA ASN A 496 -16.12 13.81 -16.03
C ASN A 496 -16.98 13.57 -14.77
N PRO A 497 -16.44 12.96 -13.69
CA PRO A 497 -17.22 12.67 -12.50
C PRO A 497 -17.75 13.97 -11.86
N SER A 498 -18.93 13.89 -11.25
CA SER A 498 -19.51 15.08 -10.60
C SER A 498 -18.71 15.46 -9.36
N LEU A 499 -18.59 16.77 -9.08
CA LEU A 499 -17.95 17.25 -7.85
C LEU A 499 -18.57 16.67 -6.58
N LYS A 500 -19.88 16.39 -6.59
CA LYS A 500 -20.57 15.74 -5.45
C LYS A 500 -20.04 14.32 -5.21
N SER A 501 -19.84 13.54 -6.28
CA SER A 501 -19.29 12.19 -6.21
C SER A 501 -17.84 12.21 -5.70
N VAL A 502 -17.03 13.15 -6.20
CA VAL A 502 -15.65 13.33 -5.72
C VAL A 502 -15.62 13.73 -4.24
N VAL A 503 -16.48 14.64 -3.79
CA VAL A 503 -16.56 15.01 -2.37
C VAL A 503 -17.02 13.85 -1.50
N ALA A 504 -17.95 13.01 -1.97
CA ALA A 504 -18.35 11.80 -1.26
C ALA A 504 -17.17 10.82 -1.11
N LEU A 505 -16.40 10.61 -2.17
CA LEU A 505 -15.20 9.79 -2.16
C LEU A 505 -14.13 10.35 -1.21
N LEU A 506 -13.89 11.67 -1.24
CA LEU A 506 -12.97 12.34 -0.31
C LEU A 506 -13.41 12.13 1.13
N LYS A 507 -14.69 12.32 1.47
CA LYS A 507 -15.17 12.07 2.85
C LYS A 507 -14.96 10.62 3.27
N LEU A 508 -15.18 9.67 2.35
CA LEU A 508 -15.01 8.24 2.63
C LEU A 508 -13.57 7.88 2.97
N CYS A 509 -12.60 8.41 2.22
CA CYS A 509 -11.17 8.18 2.46
C CYS A 509 -10.53 9.18 3.42
N ASP A 510 -11.34 9.89 4.22
CA ASP A 510 -10.86 10.89 5.17
C ASP A 510 -10.02 12.01 4.54
N TRP A 511 -10.45 12.51 3.39
CA TRP A 511 -9.79 13.60 2.66
C TRP A 511 -8.34 13.25 2.30
N ASP A 512 -8.10 12.01 1.86
CA ASP A 512 -6.77 11.55 1.46
C ASP A 512 -6.12 12.45 0.38
N PRO A 513 -4.85 12.88 0.56
CA PRO A 513 -4.16 13.75 -0.38
C PRO A 513 -3.98 13.20 -1.78
N ASP A 514 -3.74 11.90 -1.95
CA ASP A 514 -3.55 11.31 -3.27
C ASP A 514 -4.88 11.24 -4.01
N VAL A 515 -5.99 10.99 -3.30
CA VAL A 515 -7.34 11.07 -3.86
C VAL A 515 -7.68 12.50 -4.27
N PHE A 516 -7.43 13.48 -3.40
CA PHE A 516 -7.60 14.90 -3.74
C PHE A 516 -6.80 15.27 -4.99
N TYR A 517 -5.52 14.92 -5.02
CA TYR A 517 -4.64 15.21 -6.15
C TYR A 517 -5.10 14.50 -7.44
N LYS A 518 -5.56 13.25 -7.36
CA LYS A 518 -6.10 12.48 -8.50
C LYS A 518 -7.32 13.17 -9.14
N PHE A 519 -8.16 13.83 -8.35
CA PHE A 519 -9.37 14.52 -8.81
C PHE A 519 -9.26 16.05 -8.83
N ARG A 520 -8.06 16.62 -8.69
CA ARG A 520 -7.85 18.08 -8.58
C ARG A 520 -8.49 18.87 -9.73
N ASP A 521 -8.38 18.40 -10.98
CA ASP A 521 -8.95 19.11 -12.13
C ASP A 521 -10.48 19.17 -12.05
N VAL A 522 -11.13 18.09 -11.62
CA VAL A 522 -12.58 18.03 -11.41
C VAL A 522 -12.99 19.03 -10.32
N ILE A 523 -12.24 19.06 -9.21
CA ILE A 523 -12.49 19.97 -8.09
C ILE A 523 -12.35 21.42 -8.54
N LEU A 524 -11.21 21.78 -9.15
CA LEU A 524 -10.88 23.15 -9.54
C LEU A 524 -11.81 23.67 -10.64
N ASN A 525 -12.18 22.84 -11.62
CA ASN A 525 -13.05 23.26 -12.71
C ASN A 525 -14.50 23.43 -12.29
N GLN A 526 -14.99 22.63 -11.33
CA GLN A 526 -16.40 22.64 -10.94
C GLN A 526 -16.71 23.47 -9.69
N VAL A 527 -15.73 23.77 -8.81
CA VAL A 527 -15.98 24.46 -7.54
C VAL A 527 -16.59 25.87 -7.71
N CYS A 528 -16.17 26.61 -8.75
CA CYS A 528 -16.69 27.96 -9.01
C CYS A 528 -18.20 27.96 -9.29
N GLN A 529 -18.70 26.89 -9.90
CA GLN A 529 -20.11 26.68 -10.23
C GLN A 529 -20.89 25.91 -9.15
N ALA A 530 -20.19 25.38 -8.15
CA ALA A 530 -20.80 24.65 -7.06
C ALA A 530 -21.69 25.56 -6.21
N ASN A 531 -22.85 25.03 -5.80
CA ASN A 531 -23.74 25.70 -4.85
C ASN A 531 -23.04 25.91 -3.49
N ALA A 532 -23.58 26.83 -2.68
CA ALA A 532 -22.98 27.20 -1.41
C ALA A 532 -22.80 26.02 -0.43
N LYS A 533 -23.73 25.04 -0.42
CA LYS A 533 -23.64 23.88 0.48
C LYS A 533 -22.43 23.01 0.15
N LEU A 534 -22.26 22.66 -1.13
CA LEU A 534 -21.13 21.84 -1.58
C LEU A 534 -19.79 22.57 -1.42
N ARG A 535 -19.76 23.89 -1.68
CA ARG A 535 -18.59 24.72 -1.42
C ARG A 535 -18.21 24.71 0.05
N ASN A 536 -19.18 24.83 0.96
CA ASN A 536 -18.94 24.78 2.40
C ASN A 536 -18.37 23.42 2.85
N ASP A 537 -18.81 22.32 2.26
CA ASP A 537 -18.25 20.99 2.55
C ASP A 537 -16.77 20.92 2.15
N LEU A 538 -16.41 21.41 0.96
CA LEU A 538 -15.01 21.48 0.52
C LEU A 538 -14.17 22.39 1.43
N CYS A 539 -14.67 23.56 1.80
CA CYS A 539 -13.97 24.49 2.70
C CYS A 539 -13.67 23.90 4.08
N ARG A 540 -14.56 23.03 4.60
CA ARG A 540 -14.33 22.33 5.87
C ARG A 540 -13.36 21.16 5.73
N GLY A 541 -13.40 20.47 4.60
CA GLY A 541 -12.62 19.26 4.38
C GLY A 541 -11.22 19.45 3.83
N ILE A 542 -10.97 20.48 3.02
CA ILE A 542 -9.64 20.69 2.41
C ILE A 542 -8.50 20.92 3.43
N PRO A 543 -8.71 21.59 4.57
CA PRO A 543 -7.69 21.61 5.62
C PRO A 543 -7.28 20.18 6.07
N ARG A 544 -8.23 19.24 6.11
CA ARG A 544 -7.97 17.84 6.45
C ARG A 544 -7.09 17.13 5.42
N VAL A 545 -7.15 17.53 4.14
CA VAL A 545 -6.23 17.06 3.10
C VAL A 545 -4.79 17.40 3.46
N TRP A 546 -4.55 18.63 3.90
CA TRP A 546 -3.22 19.04 4.32
C TRP A 546 -2.78 18.35 5.61
N ASP A 547 -3.66 18.20 6.59
CA ASP A 547 -3.35 17.47 7.82
C ASP A 547 -2.99 16.00 7.55
N ASN A 548 -3.47 15.43 6.45
CA ASN A 548 -3.19 14.07 6.00
C ASN A 548 -2.03 13.98 4.98
N TYR A 549 -1.35 15.09 4.68
CA TYR A 549 -0.27 15.09 3.69
C TYR A 549 1.02 14.47 4.23
N TYR A 550 1.41 13.36 3.62
CA TYR A 550 2.69 12.68 3.80
C TYR A 550 3.54 12.87 2.55
N GLN A 551 4.60 13.68 2.63
CA GLN A 551 5.42 14.06 1.48
C GLN A 551 6.35 12.91 1.05
N LEU A 552 5.87 12.09 0.13
CA LEU A 552 6.66 11.02 -0.48
C LEU A 552 7.20 11.40 -1.86
N ASP A 553 6.33 11.96 -2.70
CA ASP A 553 6.66 12.39 -4.05
C ASP A 553 6.90 13.91 -4.05
N LYS A 554 8.15 14.31 -4.30
CA LYS A 554 8.58 15.71 -4.29
C LYS A 554 7.98 16.52 -5.44
N GLU A 555 7.51 15.86 -6.49
CA GLU A 555 6.88 16.52 -7.64
C GLU A 555 5.37 16.78 -7.41
N LYS A 556 4.76 16.14 -6.40
CA LYS A 556 3.35 16.32 -6.04
C LYS A 556 3.16 17.46 -5.03
N ASP A 557 2.98 18.67 -5.53
CA ASP A 557 2.69 19.87 -4.73
C ASP A 557 1.20 19.97 -4.35
N VAL A 558 0.81 19.26 -3.29
CA VAL A 558 -0.57 19.29 -2.76
C VAL A 558 -0.92 20.67 -2.20
N SER A 559 0.02 21.36 -1.54
CA SER A 559 -0.18 22.71 -1.03
C SER A 559 -0.55 23.72 -2.12
N PHE A 560 0.13 23.67 -3.26
CA PHE A 560 -0.17 24.54 -4.40
C PHE A 560 -1.57 24.30 -4.95
N GLU A 561 -1.99 23.04 -5.07
CA GLU A 561 -3.34 22.70 -5.55
C GLU A 561 -4.44 23.12 -4.55
N ILE A 562 -4.17 23.04 -3.24
CA ILE A 562 -5.04 23.62 -2.21
C ILE A 562 -5.10 25.16 -2.35
N GLY A 563 -3.97 25.81 -2.63
CA GLY A 563 -3.91 27.25 -2.92
C GLY A 563 -4.80 27.63 -4.11
N ARG A 564 -4.73 26.86 -5.20
CA ARG A 564 -5.60 27.02 -6.38
C ARG A 564 -7.07 26.85 -6.06
N PHE A 565 -7.41 25.91 -5.19
CA PHE A 565 -8.79 25.75 -4.73
C PHE A 565 -9.29 27.01 -4.00
N PHE A 566 -8.53 27.51 -3.02
CA PHE A 566 -8.94 28.69 -2.25
C PHE A 566 -9.00 29.95 -3.13
N TYR A 567 -8.08 30.08 -4.09
CA TYR A 567 -8.14 31.12 -5.10
C TYR A 567 -9.42 31.05 -5.94
N GLY A 568 -9.79 29.85 -6.42
CA GLY A 568 -10.98 29.64 -7.23
C GLY A 568 -12.29 30.01 -6.51
N ILE A 569 -12.35 29.84 -5.19
CA ILE A 569 -13.50 30.28 -4.39
C ILE A 569 -13.39 31.71 -3.86
N ARG A 570 -12.35 32.45 -4.27
CA ARG A 570 -12.06 33.85 -3.91
C ARG A 570 -11.69 34.07 -2.44
N ASP A 571 -11.17 33.06 -1.77
CA ASP A 571 -10.55 33.18 -0.45
C ASP A 571 -9.03 33.39 -0.61
N PHE A 572 -8.67 34.61 -1.04
CA PHE A 572 -7.28 34.94 -1.39
C PHE A 572 -6.32 34.89 -0.19
N GLY A 573 -6.82 35.09 1.02
CA GLY A 573 -6.02 34.98 2.24
C GLY A 573 -5.56 33.54 2.49
N LYS A 574 -6.48 32.56 2.39
CA LYS A 574 -6.09 31.15 2.48
C LYS A 574 -5.27 30.70 1.28
N ALA A 575 -5.56 31.19 0.08
CA ALA A 575 -4.78 30.90 -1.10
C ALA A 575 -3.30 31.30 -0.92
N LEU A 576 -3.04 32.54 -0.46
CA LEU A 576 -1.69 33.01 -0.14
C LEU A 576 -0.99 32.12 0.86
N ARG A 577 -1.67 31.77 1.97
CA ARG A 577 -1.09 30.89 2.99
C ARG A 577 -0.58 29.58 2.39
N TYR A 578 -1.37 28.92 1.56
CA TYR A 578 -0.98 27.63 0.97
C TYR A 578 0.06 27.77 -0.15
N TYR A 579 0.07 28.86 -0.91
CA TYR A 579 1.16 29.16 -1.86
C TYR A 579 2.49 29.45 -1.16
N THR A 580 2.45 30.12 0.00
CA THR A 580 3.62 30.30 0.85
C THR A 580 4.14 28.95 1.34
N ILE A 581 3.27 28.09 1.87
CA ILE A 581 3.64 26.72 2.30
C ILE A 581 4.30 25.95 1.13
N SER A 582 3.68 25.95 -0.05
CA SER A 582 4.25 25.32 -1.27
C SER A 582 5.68 25.82 -1.55
N SER A 583 5.89 27.14 -1.50
CA SER A 583 7.21 27.74 -1.74
C SER A 583 8.25 27.34 -0.67
N GLU A 584 7.82 27.17 0.58
CA GLU A 584 8.67 26.80 1.71
C GLU A 584 9.00 25.30 1.75
N THR A 585 8.06 24.42 1.41
CA THR A 585 8.21 22.96 1.56
C THR A 585 8.62 22.23 0.29
N ILE A 586 8.17 22.71 -0.88
CA ILE A 586 8.50 22.10 -2.19
C ILE A 586 9.63 22.88 -2.85
N GLY A 587 9.59 24.20 -2.71
CA GLY A 587 10.60 25.12 -3.23
C GLY A 587 9.98 26.25 -4.04
N GLU A 588 10.75 27.31 -4.20
CA GLU A 588 10.34 28.48 -4.97
C GLU A 588 10.07 28.13 -6.44
N HIS A 589 8.92 28.58 -6.96
CA HIS A 589 8.57 28.38 -8.37
C HIS A 589 7.89 29.60 -8.99
N HIS A 590 8.22 29.92 -10.24
CA HIS A 590 7.70 31.09 -10.94
C HIS A 590 6.17 31.14 -11.01
N VAL A 591 5.51 29.99 -11.20
CA VAL A 591 4.04 29.90 -11.22
C VAL A 591 3.44 30.17 -9.84
N THR A 592 4.10 29.75 -8.75
CA THR A 592 3.63 30.01 -7.38
C THR A 592 3.66 31.52 -7.09
N PHE A 593 4.76 32.21 -7.39
CA PHE A 593 4.83 33.67 -7.23
C PHE A 593 3.84 34.43 -8.11
N HIS A 594 3.59 33.95 -9.33
CA HIS A 594 2.54 34.54 -10.17
C HIS A 594 1.17 34.44 -9.50
N ASN A 595 0.79 33.27 -8.97
CA ASN A 595 -0.49 33.10 -8.29
C ASN A 595 -0.56 33.90 -6.98
N MET A 596 0.54 34.05 -6.25
CA MET A 596 0.60 34.95 -5.08
C MET A 596 0.36 36.41 -5.50
N GLY A 597 0.98 36.86 -6.60
CA GLY A 597 0.75 38.20 -7.16
C GLY A 597 -0.72 38.44 -7.52
N LEU A 598 -1.40 37.45 -8.12
CA LEU A 598 -2.84 37.50 -8.37
C LEU A 598 -3.67 37.64 -7.09
N CYS A 599 -3.27 36.95 -6.01
CA CYS A 599 -3.94 37.06 -4.72
C CYS A 599 -3.76 38.45 -4.10
N PHE A 600 -2.54 38.98 -4.06
CA PHE A 600 -2.25 40.33 -3.56
C PHE A 600 -3.00 41.40 -4.33
N TYR A 601 -3.02 41.29 -5.67
CA TYR A 601 -3.82 42.17 -6.51
C TYR A 601 -5.30 42.11 -6.14
N SER A 602 -5.85 40.90 -5.97
CA SER A 602 -7.26 40.71 -5.59
C SER A 602 -7.60 41.21 -4.18
N LEU A 603 -6.59 41.34 -3.31
CA LEU A 603 -6.69 41.95 -1.98
C LEU A 603 -6.44 43.47 -1.99
N ASN A 604 -6.26 44.10 -3.15
CA ASN A 604 -5.87 45.50 -3.34
C ASN A 604 -4.49 45.87 -2.76
N MET A 605 -3.62 44.89 -2.55
CA MET A 605 -2.23 45.07 -2.12
C MET A 605 -1.33 45.17 -3.35
N THR A 606 -1.44 46.29 -4.07
CA THR A 606 -0.83 46.45 -5.40
C THR A 606 0.70 46.46 -5.38
N SER A 607 1.32 46.95 -4.30
CA SER A 607 2.78 46.94 -4.15
C SER A 607 3.32 45.51 -4.04
N ASP A 608 2.72 44.69 -3.16
CA ASP A 608 3.09 43.29 -3.00
C ASP A 608 2.83 42.48 -4.28
N ALA A 609 1.73 42.78 -4.99
CA ALA A 609 1.43 42.16 -6.27
C ALA A 609 2.55 42.40 -7.30
N VAL A 610 3.03 43.65 -7.43
CA VAL A 610 4.16 44.01 -8.30
C VAL A 610 5.41 43.24 -7.93
N GLU A 611 5.77 43.19 -6.64
CA GLU A 611 6.94 42.46 -6.15
C GLU A 611 6.89 40.98 -6.54
N HIS A 612 5.73 40.33 -6.36
CA HIS A 612 5.57 38.91 -6.64
C HIS A 612 5.57 38.61 -8.15
N PHE A 613 4.98 39.47 -8.99
CA PHE A 613 5.11 39.32 -10.45
C PHE A 613 6.55 39.53 -10.92
N GLN A 614 7.28 40.48 -10.36
CA GLN A 614 8.71 40.68 -10.65
C GLN A 614 9.53 39.46 -10.24
N LYS A 615 9.27 38.88 -9.06
CA LYS A 615 9.92 37.64 -8.62
C LYS A 615 9.63 36.47 -9.57
N SER A 616 8.38 36.32 -10.00
CA SER A 616 7.98 35.33 -11.02
C SER A 616 8.78 35.48 -12.33
N ILE A 617 8.87 36.71 -12.86
CA ILE A 617 9.59 37.02 -14.10
C ILE A 617 11.10 36.81 -13.93
N LYS A 618 11.67 37.15 -12.77
CA LYS A 618 13.08 36.91 -12.47
C LYS A 618 13.43 35.41 -12.54
N MET A 619 12.54 34.54 -12.08
CA MET A 619 12.72 33.09 -12.15
C MET A 619 12.48 32.54 -13.56
N ASN A 620 11.51 33.08 -14.29
CA ASN A 620 11.25 32.71 -15.68
C ASN A 620 10.90 33.95 -16.52
N ALA A 621 11.91 34.51 -17.18
CA ALA A 621 11.76 35.72 -18.00
C ALA A 621 10.84 35.53 -19.22
N LYS A 622 10.50 34.29 -19.60
CA LYS A 622 9.58 33.98 -20.70
C LYS A 622 8.13 33.79 -20.24
N TYR A 623 7.84 33.97 -18.95
CA TYR A 623 6.50 33.77 -18.42
C TYR A 623 5.58 34.96 -18.70
N VAL A 624 5.03 35.01 -19.92
CA VAL A 624 4.22 36.10 -20.46
C VAL A 624 3.05 36.50 -19.55
N LYS A 625 2.42 35.54 -18.87
CA LYS A 625 1.29 35.83 -17.96
C LYS A 625 1.69 36.80 -16.84
N ALA A 626 2.85 36.62 -16.22
CA ALA A 626 3.31 37.53 -15.16
C ALA A 626 3.71 38.90 -15.72
N GLN A 627 4.26 38.97 -16.94
CA GLN A 627 4.59 40.25 -17.61
C GLN A 627 3.32 41.07 -17.86
N ASN A 628 2.30 40.46 -18.47
CA ASN A 628 1.03 41.12 -18.75
C ASN A 628 0.36 41.64 -17.47
N TRP A 629 0.41 40.85 -16.40
CA TRP A 629 -0.15 41.24 -15.11
C TRP A 629 0.66 42.36 -14.45
N LEU A 630 1.99 42.30 -14.50
CA LEU A 630 2.86 43.36 -13.99
C LEU A 630 2.56 44.70 -14.69
N GLU A 631 2.51 44.70 -16.02
CA GLU A 631 2.19 45.90 -16.81
C GLU A 631 0.80 46.47 -16.47
N LYS A 632 -0.20 45.58 -16.30
CA LYS A 632 -1.55 45.98 -15.92
C LYS A 632 -1.56 46.68 -14.56
N VAL A 633 -0.94 46.07 -13.54
CA VAL A 633 -0.93 46.63 -12.17
C VAL A 633 -0.15 47.95 -12.13
N GLN A 634 0.96 48.06 -12.84
CA GLN A 634 1.73 49.30 -12.92
C GLN A 634 0.92 50.46 -13.53
N LYS A 635 0.22 50.22 -14.64
CA LYS A 635 -0.68 51.22 -15.25
C LYS A 635 -1.77 51.67 -14.28
N GLU A 636 -2.34 50.75 -13.49
CA GLU A 636 -3.35 51.09 -12.48
C GLU A 636 -2.78 51.94 -11.33
N ILE A 637 -1.55 51.65 -10.88
CA ILE A 637 -0.85 52.46 -9.87
C ILE A 637 -0.57 53.87 -10.41
N GLU A 638 -0.04 53.98 -11.63
CA GLU A 638 0.25 55.25 -12.29
C GLU A 638 -1.02 56.11 -12.42
N ALA A 639 -2.12 55.51 -12.90
CA ALA A 639 -3.40 56.20 -13.02
C ALA A 639 -3.95 56.69 -11.67
N LYS A 640 -3.85 55.88 -10.61
CA LYS A 640 -4.25 56.30 -9.25
C LYS A 640 -3.39 57.44 -8.71
N ASN A 641 -2.08 57.39 -8.94
CA ASN A 641 -1.16 58.44 -8.50
C ASN A 641 -1.45 59.76 -9.22
N ALA A 642 -1.70 59.73 -10.54
CA ALA A 642 -2.08 60.90 -11.32
C ALA A 642 -3.39 61.53 -10.81
N MET A 643 -4.43 60.73 -10.58
CA MET A 643 -5.69 61.23 -10.00
C MET A 643 -5.51 61.83 -8.59
N THR A 644 -4.65 61.24 -7.77
CA THR A 644 -4.38 61.75 -6.42
C THR A 644 -3.64 63.10 -6.46
N MET A 645 -2.71 63.27 -7.41
CA MET A 645 -2.04 64.56 -7.66
C MET A 645 -3.01 65.64 -8.14
N GLU A 646 -3.88 65.34 -9.12
CA GLU A 646 -4.89 66.29 -9.60
C GLU A 646 -5.87 66.72 -8.49
N MET A 647 -6.28 65.80 -7.61
CA MET A 647 -7.14 66.11 -6.47
C MET A 647 -6.44 66.96 -5.40
N ALA A 648 -5.13 66.75 -5.18
CA ALA A 648 -4.33 67.55 -4.26
C ALA A 648 -4.09 68.97 -4.77
N GLU A 649 -3.88 69.13 -6.09
CA GLU A 649 -3.77 70.44 -6.75
C GLU A 649 -5.11 71.19 -6.78
N GLY A 650 -6.24 70.49 -6.92
CA GLY A 650 -7.58 71.10 -6.85
C GLY A 650 -8.00 71.55 -5.43
N ALA A 651 -7.48 70.93 -4.38
CA ALA A 651 -7.78 71.28 -2.98
C ALA A 651 -6.93 72.43 -2.41
N THR A 652 -5.89 72.86 -3.13
CA THR A 652 -5.00 73.97 -2.74
C THR A 652 -5.32 75.29 -3.45
N ALA A 653 -6.39 75.34 -4.26
CA ALA A 653 -6.90 76.59 -4.80
C ALA A 653 -7.42 77.51 -3.67
N PRO A 654 -6.89 78.75 -3.51
CA PRO A 654 -7.38 79.66 -2.51
C PRO A 654 -8.82 80.07 -2.84
N VAL A 655 -9.71 80.00 -1.83
CA VAL A 655 -10.99 80.69 -1.89
C VAL A 655 -10.68 82.19 -1.96
N VAL A 656 -10.82 82.77 -3.15
CA VAL A 656 -10.70 84.21 -3.36
C VAL A 656 -12.10 84.83 -3.31
N ALA A 657 -12.22 85.75 -2.35
CA ALA A 657 -13.30 86.69 -2.01
C ALA A 657 -14.52 86.14 -1.24
#